data_AF-A0A8J8BIR2-F1
#
_entry.id   AF-A0A8J8BIR2-F1
#
_cell.length_a   1.000
_cell.length_b   1.000
_cell.length_c   1.000
_cell.angle_alpha   90.00
_cell.angle_beta   90.00
_cell.angle_gamma   90.00
#
_symmetry.space_group_name_H-M   'P 1'
#
loop_
_entity.id
_entity.type
_entity.pdbx_description
1 polymer ?
#
loop_
_entity_poly.entity_id
_entity_poly.type
_entity_poly.pdbx_seq_one_letter_code
_entity_poly.pdbx_strand_id
1 'polypeptide(L)'
;MKKGLFFTLGVLLLVIPLILFIAYYATISQTKSEDTIAKIRCDELHYFVEDIKNDLSRALVIFGRRAAIYAIDEVVSTGSNLDNYVFNCSTQCNIDCQEFRYGINGSEAAITELIVCGTLEGENIEYMVNHSLNQWVDRIESRGAEIHFNTSIDVNHVEVIPKDPFTFTVILNSSLEISDKSGICYFKDEEVITKSDTSIIGLEDPLFPLNTNSFVIKFIQNCTTDVRTEYSAGCSAYDEPGDDTATGNIVFHSDIKGEYGSLESYCVGQYPQVINNQILVLDQAFGGCGSYDEAACFNVSHPNHFAAVINYGPNSPESFLDKCDITIPWITDTGDIDNVTPRSPPRRVEECDEKDIYAGACVAVVNNINCGIHQVVLGSDSEDINTTCYRLSNASKYGLYDGPSFFDRLDGRLNLSEKYKNQSLKHYNTQDIGLETLVNPYLIDERGIPVKANATWVDYLYWQWTYGCQVEGACSEGNYLFRLDDAHADMYHLDTTCHTVPGCPDSTEVCVNYVDDDEDGNPDWLDYDCQASFAGCGLIKSCDPLDLDVCSTCFSQQPPILSEDTETICSHYGYNTTEWHIYQMTPTQDGLLSVVFNGISNVTDSDKTDLSIINYSMTGSCTSQVDTEFDMEEDSTKTYCVKAGETYAITLDVDSPGVGYNGSYRLGVYLDGGNPACATTPTTSTTTTTTTTTPAAPCGLFDDMESGVGGWSHSGAQDEWELGSPSWGSAHSGTLCWGTDLYGQYQNNADESLKSQSIDLTSATSPALRYYTKYRLEDGDDFAYIEASTNGISWDTLDAITGAQNSWSQRSVSLAGYQGSNIYIRFRLNSDENIRRLGLYIDDVNISCG
;
A
#
# COMPACT_ATOMS: atom_id res chain seq x y z
N MET A 1 69.21 44.31 -81.00
CA MET A 1 69.12 43.31 -79.91
C MET A 1 68.54 43.81 -78.57
N LYS A 2 68.67 45.10 -78.17
CA LYS A 2 68.26 45.55 -76.81
C LYS A 2 66.75 45.73 -76.54
N LYS A 3 65.91 45.98 -77.56
CA LYS A 3 64.46 46.16 -77.38
C LYS A 3 63.70 44.84 -77.17
N GLY A 4 64.13 43.76 -77.85
CA GLY A 4 63.52 42.44 -77.70
C GLY A 4 63.64 41.89 -76.28
N LEU A 5 64.81 42.07 -75.65
CA LEU A 5 65.06 41.65 -74.26
C LEU A 5 64.12 42.34 -73.25
N PHE A 6 63.83 43.62 -73.45
CA PHE A 6 62.96 44.41 -72.58
C PHE A 6 61.50 43.95 -72.65
N PHE A 7 61.00 43.63 -73.84
CA PHE A 7 59.65 43.08 -74.01
C PHE A 7 59.55 41.67 -73.46
N THR A 8 60.54 40.80 -73.64
CA THR A 8 60.54 39.47 -73.00
C THR A 8 60.61 39.55 -71.47
N LEU A 9 61.38 40.50 -70.92
CA LEU A 9 61.45 40.70 -69.47
C LEU A 9 60.11 41.21 -68.92
N GLY A 10 59.46 42.15 -69.62
CA GLY A 10 58.14 42.67 -69.26
C GLY A 10 57.03 41.61 -69.34
N VAL A 11 57.08 40.72 -70.34
CA VAL A 11 56.17 39.58 -70.44
C VAL A 11 56.43 38.59 -69.29
N LEU A 12 57.69 38.26 -68.98
CA LEU A 12 58.02 37.40 -67.83
C LEU A 12 57.55 38.01 -66.50
N LEU A 13 57.67 39.32 -66.34
CA LEU A 13 57.23 40.04 -65.13
C LEU A 13 55.71 40.02 -64.94
N LEU A 14 54.93 39.85 -66.01
CA LEU A 14 53.47 39.71 -65.96
C LEU A 14 53.01 38.25 -65.90
N VAL A 15 53.70 37.35 -66.59
CA VAL A 15 53.32 35.93 -66.70
C VAL A 15 53.70 35.15 -65.44
N ILE A 16 54.85 35.43 -64.81
CA ILE A 16 55.26 34.71 -63.59
C ILE A 16 54.27 34.93 -62.42
N PRO A 17 53.84 36.17 -62.09
CA PRO A 17 52.83 36.37 -61.04
C PRO A 17 51.49 35.74 -61.38
N LEU A 18 51.09 35.73 -62.66
CA LEU A 18 49.85 35.09 -63.10
C LEU A 18 49.90 33.57 -62.92
N ILE A 19 51.01 32.93 -63.27
CA ILE A 19 51.22 31.49 -63.05
C ILE A 19 51.22 31.17 -61.55
N LEU A 20 51.90 31.98 -60.73
CA LEU A 20 51.92 31.82 -59.27
C LEU A 20 50.52 32.00 -58.66
N PHE A 21 49.72 32.94 -59.17
CA PHE A 21 48.35 33.16 -58.74
C PHE A 21 47.42 32.00 -59.12
N ILE A 22 47.54 31.47 -60.35
CA ILE A 22 46.79 30.29 -60.79
C ILE A 22 47.18 29.05 -59.96
N ALA A 23 48.47 28.84 -59.72
CA ALA A 23 48.94 27.74 -58.88
C ALA A 23 48.41 27.85 -57.45
N TYR A 24 48.50 29.04 -56.85
CA TYR A 24 47.96 29.32 -55.51
C TYR A 24 46.45 29.08 -55.42
N TYR A 25 45.69 29.56 -56.41
CA TYR A 25 44.25 29.37 -56.46
C TYR A 25 43.86 27.89 -56.68
N ALA A 26 44.59 27.19 -57.53
CA ALA A 26 44.40 25.75 -57.75
C ALA A 26 44.66 24.96 -56.47
N THR A 27 45.73 25.28 -55.72
CA THR A 27 46.01 24.65 -54.43
C THR A 27 44.89 24.91 -53.42
N ILE A 28 44.44 26.17 -53.24
CA ILE A 28 43.34 26.50 -52.31
C ILE A 28 42.04 25.79 -52.69
N SER A 29 41.70 25.77 -53.98
CA SER A 29 40.50 25.09 -54.46
C SER A 29 40.56 23.59 -54.20
N GLN A 30 41.73 22.98 -54.35
CA GLN A 30 41.95 21.57 -54.10
C GLN A 30 41.83 21.25 -52.60
N THR A 31 42.49 22.03 -51.73
CA THR A 31 42.42 21.84 -50.27
C THR A 31 40.99 21.99 -49.76
N LYS A 32 40.23 22.98 -50.24
CA LYS A 32 38.82 23.17 -49.85
C LYS A 32 37.94 21.98 -50.27
N SER A 33 38.20 21.40 -51.44
CA SER A 33 37.47 20.21 -51.92
C SER A 33 37.82 18.98 -51.08
N GLU A 34 39.10 18.78 -50.76
CA GLU A 34 39.58 17.68 -49.92
C GLU A 34 39.00 17.77 -48.49
N ASP A 35 39.00 18.96 -47.89
CA ASP A 35 38.39 19.20 -46.57
C ASP A 35 36.86 18.95 -46.57
N THR A 36 36.17 19.31 -47.66
CA THR A 36 34.72 19.08 -47.77
C THR A 36 34.41 17.58 -47.90
N ILE A 37 35.20 16.84 -48.68
CA ILE A 37 35.06 15.38 -48.82
C ILE A 37 35.37 14.68 -47.51
N ALA A 38 36.47 15.06 -46.83
CA ALA A 38 36.83 14.52 -45.53
C ALA A 38 35.71 14.73 -44.51
N LYS A 39 35.10 15.93 -44.48
CA LYS A 39 33.97 16.23 -43.61
C LYS A 39 32.76 15.34 -43.91
N ILE A 40 32.34 15.22 -45.17
CA ILE A 40 31.20 14.36 -45.55
C ILE A 40 31.43 12.91 -45.10
N ARG A 41 32.66 12.38 -45.27
CA ARG A 41 33.00 11.00 -44.89
C ARG A 41 33.00 10.81 -43.37
N CYS A 42 33.48 11.79 -42.61
CA CYS A 42 33.40 11.76 -41.15
C CYS A 42 31.95 11.86 -40.66
N ASP A 43 31.12 12.68 -41.31
CA ASP A 43 29.69 12.79 -40.99
C ASP A 43 28.97 11.46 -41.27
N GLU A 44 29.23 10.82 -42.41
CA GLU A 44 28.70 9.48 -42.74
C GLU A 44 29.14 8.41 -41.73
N LEU A 45 30.41 8.42 -41.31
CA LEU A 45 30.92 7.49 -40.30
C LEU A 45 30.23 7.70 -38.95
N HIS A 46 30.02 8.96 -38.54
CA HIS A 46 29.29 9.28 -37.32
C HIS A 46 27.86 8.74 -37.35
N TYR A 47 27.11 8.99 -38.43
CA TYR A 47 25.75 8.46 -38.56
C TYR A 47 25.73 6.93 -38.58
N PHE A 48 26.68 6.29 -39.24
CA PHE A 48 26.79 4.83 -39.24
C PHE A 48 27.03 4.26 -37.84
N VAL A 49 27.89 4.87 -37.03
CA VAL A 49 28.12 4.49 -35.63
C VAL A 49 26.83 4.62 -34.80
N GLU A 50 26.11 5.72 -34.94
CA GLU A 50 24.86 5.95 -34.20
C GLU A 50 23.75 4.99 -34.66
N ASP A 51 23.67 4.68 -35.95
CA ASP A 51 22.74 3.69 -36.48
C ASP A 51 23.04 2.30 -35.93
N ILE A 52 24.31 1.90 -35.83
CA ILE A 52 24.73 0.63 -35.21
C ILE A 52 24.27 0.55 -33.76
N LYS A 53 24.52 1.60 -32.95
CA LYS A 53 24.12 1.62 -31.54
C LYS A 53 22.60 1.50 -31.37
N ASN A 54 21.84 2.23 -32.18
CA ASN A 54 20.39 2.20 -32.13
C ASN A 54 19.80 0.89 -32.63
N ASP A 55 20.36 0.31 -33.71
CA ASP A 55 19.92 -0.98 -34.25
C ASP A 55 20.26 -2.12 -33.30
N LEU A 56 21.43 -2.09 -32.66
CA LEU A 56 21.83 -3.09 -31.65
C LEU A 56 20.86 -3.14 -30.48
N SER A 57 20.46 -1.98 -29.94
CA SER A 57 19.45 -1.94 -28.86
C SER A 57 18.14 -2.59 -29.29
N ARG A 58 17.65 -2.33 -30.51
CA ARG A 58 16.42 -2.96 -31.04
C ARG A 58 16.58 -4.44 -31.31
N ALA A 59 17.75 -4.84 -31.81
CA ALA A 59 18.08 -6.22 -32.13
C ALA A 59 18.09 -7.08 -30.85
N LEU A 60 18.68 -6.57 -29.76
CA LEU A 60 18.73 -7.24 -28.46
C LEU A 60 17.32 -7.52 -27.88
N VAL A 61 16.33 -6.63 -28.08
CA VAL A 61 14.93 -6.91 -27.68
C VAL A 61 14.39 -8.14 -28.41
N ILE A 62 14.65 -8.24 -29.71
CA ILE A 62 14.18 -9.35 -30.55
C ILE A 62 14.89 -10.65 -30.15
N PHE A 63 16.21 -10.59 -29.93
CA PHE A 63 17.01 -11.74 -29.53
C PHE A 63 16.59 -12.24 -28.16
N GLY A 64 16.46 -11.33 -27.18
CA GLY A 64 15.98 -11.63 -25.85
C GLY A 64 14.61 -12.28 -25.87
N ARG A 65 13.64 -11.71 -26.61
CA ARG A 65 12.27 -12.26 -26.65
C ARG A 65 12.23 -13.65 -27.28
N ARG A 66 12.97 -13.88 -28.37
CA ARG A 66 13.06 -15.20 -29.01
C ARG A 66 13.78 -16.21 -28.13
N ALA A 67 14.87 -15.81 -27.49
CA ALA A 67 15.60 -16.64 -26.55
C ALA A 67 14.72 -17.06 -25.36
N ALA A 68 13.93 -16.14 -24.81
CA ALA A 68 12.99 -16.47 -23.74
C ALA A 68 11.92 -17.49 -24.19
N ILE A 69 11.31 -17.30 -25.37
CA ILE A 69 10.35 -18.27 -25.95
C ILE A 69 10.99 -19.66 -26.05
N TYR A 70 12.25 -19.74 -26.45
CA TYR A 70 12.96 -21.00 -26.58
C TYR A 70 13.39 -21.65 -25.28
N ALA A 71 13.83 -20.84 -24.31
CA ALA A 71 14.10 -21.35 -22.98
C ALA A 71 12.84 -21.98 -22.38
N ILE A 72 11.66 -21.38 -22.63
CA ILE A 72 10.37 -21.97 -22.24
C ILE A 72 10.11 -23.27 -23.01
N ASP A 73 10.24 -23.27 -24.34
CA ASP A 73 10.02 -24.46 -25.17
C ASP A 73 10.91 -25.64 -24.77
N GLU A 74 12.18 -25.38 -24.41
CA GLU A 74 13.09 -26.41 -23.88
C GLU A 74 12.56 -27.00 -22.57
N VAL A 75 12.15 -26.16 -21.63
CA VAL A 75 11.59 -26.59 -20.34
C VAL A 75 10.31 -27.40 -20.54
N VAL A 76 9.43 -26.97 -21.43
CA VAL A 76 8.14 -27.61 -21.72
C VAL A 76 8.31 -28.94 -22.47
N SER A 77 9.24 -29.01 -23.42
CA SER A 77 9.46 -30.18 -24.27
C SER A 77 10.25 -31.28 -23.57
N THR A 78 11.23 -30.91 -22.74
CA THR A 78 12.05 -31.87 -21.97
C THR A 78 11.44 -32.21 -20.61
N GLY A 79 10.58 -31.35 -20.07
CA GLY A 79 10.09 -31.43 -18.70
C GLY A 79 11.19 -31.22 -17.65
N SER A 80 12.35 -30.69 -18.04
CA SER A 80 13.50 -30.45 -17.17
C SER A 80 13.71 -28.95 -16.99
N ASN A 81 14.12 -28.56 -15.77
CA ASN A 81 14.39 -27.17 -15.46
C ASN A 81 15.82 -26.74 -15.86
N LEU A 82 16.06 -25.42 -15.91
CA LEU A 82 17.33 -24.85 -16.36
C LEU A 82 18.30 -24.47 -15.23
N ASP A 83 18.01 -24.81 -13.97
CA ASP A 83 18.78 -24.37 -12.79
C ASP A 83 20.29 -24.67 -12.87
N ASN A 84 20.64 -25.80 -13.49
CA ASN A 84 22.02 -26.28 -13.64
C ASN A 84 22.60 -26.04 -15.04
N TYR A 85 21.91 -25.27 -15.88
CA TYR A 85 22.38 -25.00 -17.23
C TYR A 85 23.68 -24.19 -17.21
N VAL A 86 24.65 -24.60 -18.02
CA VAL A 86 25.95 -23.93 -18.14
C VAL A 86 26.12 -23.48 -19.59
N PHE A 87 26.49 -22.21 -19.77
CA PHE A 87 26.73 -21.61 -21.08
C PHE A 87 27.71 -22.46 -21.91
N ASN A 88 27.27 -22.93 -23.07
CA ASN A 88 28.10 -23.70 -24.00
C ASN A 88 28.65 -22.78 -25.11
N CYS A 89 29.93 -22.45 -25.01
CA CYS A 89 30.60 -21.65 -26.04
C CYS A 89 30.91 -22.52 -27.27
N SER A 90 30.06 -22.43 -28.29
CA SER A 90 30.21 -23.13 -29.56
C SER A 90 30.97 -22.29 -30.60
N THR A 91 31.47 -22.92 -31.66
CA THR A 91 32.11 -22.20 -32.79
C THR A 91 31.15 -21.27 -33.53
N GLN A 92 29.84 -21.40 -33.28
CA GLN A 92 28.83 -20.55 -33.89
C GLN A 92 28.72 -19.21 -33.17
N CYS A 93 29.15 -19.08 -31.91
CA CYS A 93 29.01 -17.86 -31.12
C CYS A 93 29.81 -16.65 -31.65
N ASN A 94 30.74 -16.84 -32.59
CA ASN A 94 31.64 -15.81 -33.13
C ASN A 94 32.30 -14.94 -32.02
N ILE A 95 32.68 -15.59 -30.91
CA ILE A 95 33.38 -15.01 -29.77
C ILE A 95 34.59 -15.89 -29.42
N ASP A 96 35.63 -15.29 -28.84
CA ASP A 96 36.77 -16.08 -28.35
C ASP A 96 36.41 -16.77 -27.03
N CYS A 97 36.10 -18.06 -27.11
CA CYS A 97 35.78 -18.90 -25.94
C CYS A 97 36.93 -19.06 -24.93
N GLN A 98 38.17 -18.62 -25.25
CA GLN A 98 39.27 -18.60 -24.29
C GLN A 98 39.20 -17.38 -23.38
N GLU A 99 38.72 -16.25 -23.91
CA GLU A 99 38.64 -14.96 -23.23
C GLU A 99 37.25 -14.71 -22.65
N PHE A 100 36.19 -15.05 -23.40
CA PHE A 100 34.80 -14.91 -22.98
C PHE A 100 34.40 -16.06 -22.04
N ARG A 101 34.12 -15.75 -20.77
CA ARG A 101 33.62 -16.70 -19.79
C ARG A 101 32.34 -16.19 -19.15
N TYR A 102 31.25 -16.91 -19.37
CA TYR A 102 30.00 -16.69 -18.65
C TYR A 102 30.05 -17.44 -17.31
N GLY A 103 30.15 -16.70 -16.21
CA GLY A 103 30.41 -17.27 -14.87
C GLY A 103 29.18 -17.69 -14.07
N ILE A 104 27.99 -17.56 -14.65
CA ILE A 104 26.70 -17.81 -13.98
C ILE A 104 26.04 -19.03 -14.64
N ASN A 105 25.41 -19.87 -13.83
CA ASN A 105 24.60 -21.01 -14.27
C ASN A 105 23.11 -20.69 -14.13
N GLY A 106 22.25 -21.45 -14.79
CA GLY A 106 20.80 -21.26 -14.73
C GLY A 106 20.20 -20.84 -16.06
N SER A 107 18.93 -20.44 -16.02
CA SER A 107 18.21 -19.90 -17.17
C SER A 107 18.86 -18.67 -17.82
N GLU A 108 19.61 -17.83 -17.10
CA GLU A 108 20.32 -16.70 -17.73
C GLU A 108 21.43 -17.17 -18.66
N ALA A 109 22.09 -18.29 -18.32
CA ALA A 109 23.13 -18.88 -19.14
C ALA A 109 22.54 -19.46 -20.44
N ALA A 110 21.38 -20.13 -20.35
CA ALA A 110 20.65 -20.64 -21.50
C ALA A 110 20.19 -19.50 -22.44
N ILE A 111 19.57 -18.47 -21.87
CA ILE A 111 19.12 -17.30 -22.62
C ILE A 111 20.31 -16.56 -23.25
N THR A 112 21.44 -16.46 -22.55
CA THR A 112 22.66 -15.84 -23.09
C THR A 112 23.22 -16.64 -24.26
N GLU A 113 23.26 -17.97 -24.18
CA GLU A 113 23.69 -18.82 -25.30
C GLU A 113 22.81 -18.64 -26.53
N LEU A 114 21.49 -18.61 -26.34
CA LEU A 114 20.54 -18.36 -27.41
C LEU A 114 20.76 -16.98 -28.05
N ILE A 115 20.95 -15.93 -27.25
CA ILE A 115 21.17 -14.55 -27.75
C ILE A 115 22.48 -14.46 -28.54
N VAL A 116 23.58 -14.97 -27.98
CA VAL A 116 24.93 -14.79 -28.54
C VAL A 116 25.16 -15.73 -29.72
N CYS A 117 24.85 -17.01 -29.53
CA CYS A 117 25.21 -18.09 -30.43
C CYS A 117 24.08 -18.53 -31.36
N GLY A 118 22.82 -18.32 -30.95
CA GLY A 118 21.67 -18.96 -31.61
C GLY A 118 21.59 -20.46 -31.34
N THR A 119 22.30 -20.94 -30.31
CA THR A 119 22.35 -22.36 -29.93
C THR A 119 21.76 -22.59 -28.54
N LEU A 120 21.39 -23.84 -28.27
CA LEU A 120 21.09 -24.36 -26.94
C LEU A 120 21.76 -25.73 -26.82
N GLU A 121 22.46 -25.95 -25.72
CA GLU A 121 23.38 -27.08 -25.50
C GLU A 121 24.43 -27.25 -26.63
N GLY A 122 24.75 -26.19 -27.36
CA GLY A 122 25.62 -26.21 -28.54
C GLY A 122 24.96 -26.69 -29.84
N GLU A 123 23.66 -27.02 -29.81
CA GLU A 123 22.88 -27.36 -30.99
C GLU A 123 22.16 -26.13 -31.56
N ASN A 124 22.08 -26.03 -32.88
CA ASN A 124 21.53 -24.84 -33.55
C ASN A 124 19.99 -24.83 -33.51
N ILE A 125 19.43 -23.70 -33.08
CA ILE A 125 17.99 -23.53 -32.91
C ILE A 125 17.38 -22.84 -34.12
N GLU A 126 16.42 -23.50 -34.78
CA GLU A 126 15.89 -23.08 -36.09
C GLU A 126 15.28 -21.67 -36.08
N TYR A 127 14.50 -21.31 -35.06
CA TYR A 127 13.85 -20.01 -34.98
C TYR A 127 14.77 -18.94 -34.37
N MET A 128 16.00 -19.27 -33.99
CA MET A 128 17.07 -18.28 -33.73
C MET A 128 17.85 -17.92 -34.98
N VAL A 129 17.66 -18.64 -36.10
CA VAL A 129 18.34 -18.34 -37.38
C VAL A 129 18.00 -16.93 -37.86
N ASN A 130 19.03 -16.17 -38.21
CA ASN A 130 19.07 -14.73 -38.52
C ASN A 130 18.77 -13.78 -37.35
N HIS A 131 18.56 -14.30 -36.14
CA HIS A 131 18.12 -13.56 -34.97
C HIS A 131 19.01 -13.81 -33.74
N SER A 132 20.32 -13.94 -33.98
CA SER A 132 21.35 -14.01 -32.95
C SER A 132 22.41 -12.92 -33.17
N LEU A 133 23.16 -12.61 -32.11
CA LEU A 133 24.12 -11.51 -32.07
C LEU A 133 25.26 -11.71 -33.08
N ASN A 134 25.83 -12.91 -33.17
CA ASN A 134 26.87 -13.25 -34.15
C ASN A 134 26.45 -12.92 -35.60
N GLN A 135 25.24 -13.32 -36.01
CA GLN A 135 24.72 -13.11 -37.35
C GLN A 135 24.37 -11.64 -37.59
N TRP A 136 24.01 -10.91 -36.55
CA TRP A 136 23.83 -9.47 -36.63
C TRP A 136 25.17 -8.75 -36.85
N VAL A 137 26.21 -9.11 -36.11
CA VAL A 137 27.57 -8.58 -36.30
C VAL A 137 28.03 -8.81 -37.74
N ASP A 138 27.92 -10.05 -38.24
CA ASP A 138 28.31 -10.40 -39.61
C ASP A 138 27.60 -9.52 -40.67
N ARG A 139 26.33 -9.20 -40.46
CA ARG A 139 25.56 -8.32 -41.35
C ARG A 139 26.04 -6.88 -41.29
N ILE A 140 26.33 -6.35 -40.10
CA ILE A 140 26.81 -4.99 -39.91
C ILE A 140 28.21 -4.82 -40.51
N GLU A 141 29.11 -5.77 -40.28
CA GLU A 141 30.46 -5.75 -40.86
C GLU A 141 30.43 -5.85 -42.38
N SER A 142 29.59 -6.74 -42.93
CA SER A 142 29.36 -6.82 -44.37
C SER A 142 28.83 -5.49 -44.93
N ARG A 143 27.88 -4.85 -44.23
CA ARG A 143 27.33 -3.57 -44.65
C ARG A 143 28.37 -2.44 -44.58
N GLY A 144 29.17 -2.40 -43.53
CA GLY A 144 30.30 -1.46 -43.40
C GLY A 144 31.28 -1.60 -44.56
N ALA A 145 31.62 -2.83 -44.94
CA ALA A 145 32.51 -3.10 -46.06
C ALA A 145 31.99 -2.58 -47.42
N GLU A 146 30.67 -2.65 -47.65
CA GLU A 146 29.99 -2.13 -48.85
C GLU A 146 30.06 -0.61 -48.97
N ILE A 147 29.97 0.12 -47.84
CA ILE A 147 30.06 1.58 -47.79
C ILE A 147 31.50 2.10 -47.60
N HIS A 148 32.48 1.20 -47.70
CA HIS A 148 33.92 1.45 -47.58
C HIS A 148 34.43 1.80 -46.16
N PHE A 149 33.73 1.34 -45.13
CA PHE A 149 34.25 1.31 -43.76
C PHE A 149 34.86 -0.07 -43.44
N ASN A 150 35.87 -0.08 -42.58
CA ASN A 150 36.39 -1.27 -41.92
C ASN A 150 35.80 -1.27 -40.51
N THR A 151 34.94 -2.24 -40.23
CA THR A 151 34.15 -2.35 -38.99
C THR A 151 34.53 -3.63 -38.28
N SER A 152 34.83 -3.52 -36.98
CA SER A 152 35.05 -4.64 -36.07
C SER A 152 34.16 -4.43 -34.86
N ILE A 153 33.38 -5.45 -34.51
CA ILE A 153 32.53 -5.45 -33.32
C ILE A 153 32.87 -6.69 -32.50
N ASP A 154 33.45 -6.48 -31.33
CA ASP A 154 33.85 -7.57 -30.43
C ASP A 154 32.95 -7.58 -29.19
N VAL A 155 32.41 -8.75 -28.84
CA VAL A 155 31.53 -8.91 -27.67
C VAL A 155 32.39 -9.23 -26.45
N ASN A 156 32.48 -8.29 -25.52
CA ASN A 156 33.32 -8.41 -24.32
C ASN A 156 32.60 -9.16 -23.20
N HIS A 157 31.34 -8.81 -22.95
CA HIS A 157 30.54 -9.34 -21.85
C HIS A 157 29.05 -9.24 -22.14
N VAL A 158 28.26 -10.21 -21.68
CA VAL A 158 26.80 -10.20 -21.77
C VAL A 158 26.22 -10.58 -20.42
N GLU A 159 25.19 -9.87 -19.98
CA GLU A 159 24.40 -10.21 -18.78
C GLU A 159 22.92 -10.20 -19.13
N VAL A 160 22.17 -11.13 -18.56
CA VAL A 160 20.72 -11.20 -18.66
C VAL A 160 20.20 -11.16 -17.23
N ILE A 161 19.45 -10.11 -16.89
CA ILE A 161 19.12 -9.80 -15.49
C ILE A 161 17.62 -9.47 -15.38
N PRO A 162 16.90 -10.01 -14.39
CA PRO A 162 15.54 -9.55 -14.09
C PRO A 162 15.54 -8.08 -13.65
N LYS A 163 14.64 -7.28 -14.22
CA LYS A 163 14.52 -5.85 -13.93
C LYS A 163 13.32 -5.55 -13.04
N ASP A 164 12.18 -6.14 -13.39
CA ASP A 164 10.89 -6.04 -12.72
C ASP A 164 10.13 -7.36 -12.95
N PRO A 165 8.93 -7.58 -12.39
CA PRO A 165 8.25 -8.87 -12.50
C PRO A 165 7.95 -9.27 -13.95
N PHE A 166 7.79 -8.31 -14.86
CA PHE A 166 7.34 -8.53 -16.24
C PHE A 166 8.42 -8.27 -17.29
N THR A 167 9.63 -7.93 -16.87
CA THR A 167 10.68 -7.46 -17.78
C THR A 167 12.05 -7.91 -17.31
N PHE A 168 12.87 -8.38 -18.25
CA PHE A 168 14.29 -8.61 -18.02
C PHE A 168 15.12 -7.78 -18.99
N THR A 169 16.35 -7.44 -18.59
CA THR A 169 17.26 -6.64 -19.40
C THR A 169 18.42 -7.48 -19.87
N VAL A 170 18.78 -7.32 -21.15
CA VAL A 170 20.04 -7.79 -21.71
C VAL A 170 21.01 -6.62 -21.71
N ILE A 171 22.14 -6.78 -21.02
CA ILE A 171 23.25 -5.83 -20.98
C ILE A 171 24.39 -6.42 -21.80
N LEU A 172 24.75 -5.74 -22.88
CA LEU A 172 25.86 -6.12 -23.76
C LEU A 172 26.98 -5.09 -23.63
N ASN A 173 28.17 -5.53 -23.27
CA ASN A 173 29.40 -4.75 -23.37
C ASN A 173 30.15 -5.21 -24.62
N SER A 174 30.45 -4.28 -25.52
CA SER A 174 31.14 -4.56 -26.78
C SER A 174 32.19 -3.51 -27.11
N SER A 175 33.23 -3.91 -27.82
CA SER A 175 34.23 -3.00 -28.40
C SER A 175 33.83 -2.69 -29.85
N LEU A 176 33.86 -1.41 -30.23
CA LEU A 176 33.50 -0.93 -31.57
C LEU A 176 34.68 -0.20 -32.20
N GLU A 177 35.23 -0.76 -33.28
CA GLU A 177 36.28 -0.11 -34.08
C GLU A 177 35.79 0.07 -35.53
N ILE A 178 35.64 1.33 -35.95
CA ILE A 178 35.19 1.69 -37.30
C ILE A 178 36.16 2.70 -37.91
N SER A 179 36.67 2.42 -39.10
CA SER A 179 37.55 3.34 -39.84
C SER A 179 37.21 3.42 -41.31
N ASP A 180 37.37 4.60 -41.91
CA ASP A 180 37.31 4.72 -43.37
C ASP A 180 38.52 4.04 -44.02
N LYS A 181 38.31 3.33 -45.13
CA LYS A 181 39.39 2.65 -45.88
C LYS A 181 40.49 3.61 -46.36
N SER A 182 40.20 4.91 -46.47
CA SER A 182 41.19 5.94 -46.81
C SER A 182 41.98 6.44 -45.61
N GLY A 183 41.61 6.06 -44.38
CA GLY A 183 42.26 6.44 -43.12
C GLY A 183 41.99 7.87 -42.65
N ILE A 184 40.95 8.52 -43.19
CA ILE A 184 40.65 9.94 -42.90
C ILE A 184 39.94 10.10 -41.55
N CYS A 185 38.97 9.23 -41.27
CA CYS A 185 38.12 9.27 -40.08
C CYS A 185 38.13 7.89 -39.43
N TYR A 186 38.12 7.87 -38.10
CA TYR A 186 38.01 6.64 -37.31
C TYR A 186 37.18 6.91 -36.05
N PHE A 187 36.51 5.87 -35.59
CA PHE A 187 35.84 5.77 -34.31
C PHE A 187 36.35 4.51 -33.63
N LYS A 188 36.77 4.63 -32.37
CA LYS A 188 37.19 3.51 -31.56
C LYS A 188 36.66 3.72 -30.14
N ASP A 189 35.95 2.72 -29.66
CA ASP A 189 35.43 2.66 -28.30
C ASP A 189 35.60 1.23 -27.79
N GLU A 190 36.30 1.06 -26.68
CA GLU A 190 36.60 -0.26 -26.10
C GLU A 190 35.48 -0.74 -25.18
N GLU A 191 34.53 0.13 -24.82
CA GLU A 191 33.44 -0.20 -23.90
C GLU A 191 32.13 0.50 -24.31
N VAL A 192 31.42 -0.09 -25.27
CA VAL A 192 30.07 0.29 -25.65
C VAL A 192 29.07 -0.59 -24.90
N ILE A 193 28.44 -0.01 -23.88
CA ILE A 193 27.39 -0.67 -23.10
C ILE A 193 26.03 -0.40 -23.74
N THR A 194 25.37 -1.47 -24.21
CA THR A 194 24.00 -1.42 -24.72
C THR A 194 23.08 -2.17 -23.77
N LYS A 195 21.99 -1.53 -23.36
CA LYS A 195 20.95 -2.14 -22.52
C LYS A 195 19.65 -2.26 -23.32
N SER A 196 18.95 -3.37 -23.14
CA SER A 196 17.71 -3.65 -23.84
C SER A 196 16.74 -4.39 -22.95
N ASP A 197 15.56 -3.80 -22.75
CA ASP A 197 14.50 -4.37 -21.92
C ASP A 197 13.55 -5.23 -22.75
N THR A 198 13.33 -6.46 -22.30
CA THR A 198 12.47 -7.45 -22.95
C THR A 198 11.31 -7.80 -22.03
N SER A 199 10.09 -7.54 -22.49
CA SER A 199 8.89 -7.94 -21.76
C SER A 199 8.56 -9.42 -21.95
N ILE A 200 8.20 -10.09 -20.86
CA ILE A 200 7.72 -11.47 -20.83
C ILE A 200 6.19 -11.57 -20.96
N ILE A 201 5.48 -10.45 -21.07
CA ILE A 201 4.02 -10.45 -21.22
C ILE A 201 3.65 -11.17 -22.52
N GLY A 202 2.69 -12.08 -22.41
CA GLY A 202 2.22 -12.98 -23.46
C GLY A 202 3.09 -14.22 -23.67
N LEU A 203 4.17 -14.41 -22.89
CA LEU A 203 4.92 -15.67 -22.87
C LEU A 203 4.21 -16.71 -22.01
N GLU A 204 4.47 -17.98 -22.28
CA GLU A 204 3.99 -19.10 -21.47
C GLU A 204 4.73 -19.15 -20.13
N ASP A 205 4.02 -19.46 -19.06
CA ASP A 205 4.57 -19.63 -17.72
C ASP A 205 5.14 -21.05 -17.58
N PRO A 206 6.48 -21.22 -17.46
CA PRO A 206 7.12 -22.53 -17.37
C PRO A 206 6.68 -23.35 -16.16
N LEU A 207 6.18 -22.70 -15.10
CA LEU A 207 5.89 -23.35 -13.85
C LEU A 207 4.72 -24.33 -13.96
N PHE A 208 3.71 -24.00 -14.76
CA PHE A 208 2.53 -24.86 -14.95
C PHE A 208 2.89 -26.15 -15.71
N PRO A 209 3.53 -26.10 -16.90
CA PRO A 209 4.01 -27.30 -17.58
C PRO A 209 4.96 -28.15 -16.74
N LEU A 210 5.89 -27.55 -15.98
CA LEU A 210 6.82 -28.29 -15.11
C LEU A 210 6.10 -29.09 -14.02
N ASN A 211 5.08 -28.51 -13.39
CA ASN A 211 4.33 -29.17 -12.32
C ASN A 211 3.20 -30.08 -12.82
N THR A 212 2.82 -29.95 -14.10
CA THR A 212 1.72 -30.70 -14.71
C THR A 212 2.17 -31.63 -15.83
N ASN A 213 3.47 -31.85 -16.05
CA ASN A 213 4.00 -32.63 -17.19
C ASN A 213 3.43 -32.16 -18.54
N SER A 214 3.38 -30.84 -18.73
CA SER A 214 2.92 -30.16 -19.96
C SER A 214 1.44 -30.37 -20.32
N PHE A 215 0.61 -30.80 -19.36
CA PHE A 215 -0.84 -30.93 -19.57
C PHE A 215 -1.61 -29.62 -19.44
N VAL A 216 -1.10 -28.68 -18.63
CA VAL A 216 -1.69 -27.36 -18.40
C VAL A 216 -0.72 -26.27 -18.88
N ILE A 217 -1.25 -25.32 -19.64
CA ILE A 217 -0.52 -24.21 -20.22
C ILE A 217 -1.19 -22.92 -19.75
N LYS A 218 -0.37 -21.93 -19.39
CA LYS A 218 -0.84 -20.61 -18.96
C LYS A 218 0.07 -19.52 -19.51
N PHE A 219 -0.50 -18.37 -19.86
CA PHE A 219 0.24 -17.24 -20.41
C PHE A 219 0.32 -16.09 -19.41
N ILE A 220 1.49 -15.47 -19.30
CA ILE A 220 1.75 -14.35 -18.40
C ILE A 220 1.03 -13.11 -18.93
N GLN A 221 0.12 -12.56 -18.12
CA GLN A 221 -0.58 -11.31 -18.41
C GLN A 221 -0.50 -10.39 -17.20
N ASN A 222 -0.08 -9.14 -17.41
CA ASN A 222 -0.09 -8.13 -16.37
C ASN A 222 -1.51 -7.56 -16.25
N CYS A 223 -2.23 -8.03 -15.24
CA CYS A 223 -3.54 -7.51 -14.85
C CYS A 223 -3.77 -7.80 -13.37
N THR A 224 -4.72 -7.09 -12.78
CA THR A 224 -5.15 -7.34 -11.40
C THR A 224 -6.30 -8.32 -11.43
N THR A 225 -6.22 -9.39 -10.63
CA THR A 225 -7.38 -10.23 -10.36
C THR A 225 -8.37 -9.41 -9.54
N ASP A 226 -9.58 -9.27 -10.08
CA ASP A 226 -10.70 -8.61 -9.41
C ASP A 226 -11.55 -9.72 -8.79
N VAL A 227 -11.30 -10.03 -7.52
CA VAL A 227 -12.14 -10.95 -6.75
C VAL A 227 -13.25 -10.10 -6.14
N ARG A 228 -14.38 -9.97 -6.83
CA ARG A 228 -15.50 -9.16 -6.35
C ARG A 228 -16.38 -9.98 -5.42
N THR A 229 -16.36 -9.66 -4.14
CA THR A 229 -17.28 -10.24 -3.14
C THR A 229 -18.23 -9.22 -2.55
N GLU A 230 -18.28 -7.97 -3.06
CA GLU A 230 -18.78 -6.81 -2.30
C GLU A 230 -20.04 -6.11 -2.83
N TYR A 231 -20.77 -6.67 -3.82
CA TYR A 231 -21.99 -6.02 -4.28
C TYR A 231 -23.14 -6.18 -3.28
N SER A 232 -23.43 -5.13 -2.51
CA SER A 232 -24.59 -5.13 -1.62
C SER A 232 -25.89 -5.15 -2.40
N ALA A 233 -26.69 -6.19 -2.16
CA ALA A 233 -28.04 -6.31 -2.69
C ALA A 233 -29.10 -5.84 -1.67
N GLY A 234 -28.77 -5.74 -0.38
CA GLY A 234 -29.70 -5.25 0.64
C GLY A 234 -29.13 -5.27 2.05
N CYS A 235 -29.70 -4.41 2.92
CA CYS A 235 -29.30 -4.21 4.31
C CYS A 235 -30.53 -4.13 5.23
N SER A 236 -30.46 -4.66 6.47
CA SER A 236 -31.48 -4.47 7.52
C SER A 236 -30.88 -3.84 8.78
N ALA A 237 -31.52 -2.84 9.37
CA ALA A 237 -30.90 -1.91 10.34
C ALA A 237 -31.41 -1.99 11.79
N TYR A 238 -31.96 -3.12 12.24
CA TYR A 238 -32.67 -3.18 13.51
C TYR A 238 -32.49 -4.44 14.37
N ASP A 239 -31.33 -5.10 14.34
CA ASP A 239 -31.07 -6.24 15.24
C ASP A 239 -29.72 -6.16 15.97
N GLU A 240 -29.65 -6.81 17.13
CA GLU A 240 -28.40 -7.04 17.88
C GLU A 240 -27.39 -7.81 17.01
N PRO A 241 -26.08 -7.55 17.16
CA PRO A 241 -25.05 -8.19 16.36
C PRO A 241 -25.16 -9.71 16.46
N GLY A 242 -25.51 -10.36 15.35
CA GLY A 242 -25.24 -11.78 15.18
C GLY A 242 -23.79 -11.96 14.76
N ASP A 243 -23.13 -13.02 15.23
CA ASP A 243 -21.71 -13.29 14.96
C ASP A 243 -21.46 -14.17 13.72
N ASP A 244 -22.51 -14.56 12.98
CA ASP A 244 -22.40 -15.57 11.93
C ASP A 244 -22.46 -15.01 10.50
N THR A 245 -21.48 -15.37 9.67
CA THR A 245 -21.48 -15.19 8.21
C THR A 245 -22.00 -16.44 7.51
N ALA A 246 -22.83 -16.27 6.47
CA ALA A 246 -23.39 -17.40 5.71
C ALA A 246 -23.16 -17.23 4.20
N THR A 247 -22.77 -18.29 3.51
CA THR A 247 -22.51 -18.27 2.05
C THR A 247 -23.21 -19.42 1.34
N GLY A 248 -23.66 -19.19 0.11
CA GLY A 248 -24.26 -20.25 -0.69
C GLY A 248 -25.00 -19.76 -1.94
N ASN A 249 -25.56 -20.72 -2.68
CA ASN A 249 -26.31 -20.46 -3.89
C ASN A 249 -27.81 -20.28 -3.56
N ILE A 250 -28.42 -19.22 -4.10
CA ILE A 250 -29.84 -18.95 -3.87
C ILE A 250 -30.71 -19.91 -4.65
N VAL A 251 -31.71 -20.51 -3.99
CA VAL A 251 -32.74 -21.31 -4.64
C VAL A 251 -34.10 -20.70 -4.34
N PHE A 252 -34.77 -20.19 -5.38
CA PHE A 252 -36.15 -19.73 -5.26
C PHE A 252 -37.14 -20.89 -5.34
N HIS A 253 -38.05 -20.97 -4.37
CA HIS A 253 -39.16 -21.92 -4.38
C HIS A 253 -40.51 -21.19 -4.31
N SER A 254 -41.16 -21.00 -5.47
CA SER A 254 -42.34 -20.15 -5.63
C SER A 254 -43.70 -20.82 -5.43
N ASP A 255 -43.75 -22.11 -5.09
CA ASP A 255 -45.04 -22.83 -4.97
C ASP A 255 -44.98 -23.98 -3.95
N ILE A 256 -44.71 -23.65 -2.67
CA ILE A 256 -44.94 -24.62 -1.58
C ILE A 256 -46.45 -24.67 -1.29
N LYS A 257 -47.23 -25.19 -2.24
CA LYS A 257 -48.63 -25.55 -2.01
C LYS A 257 -48.68 -27.02 -1.61
N GLY A 258 -48.80 -27.28 -0.31
CA GLY A 258 -48.94 -28.65 0.18
C GLY A 258 -49.26 -28.71 1.67
N GLU A 259 -49.98 -29.77 2.07
CA GLU A 259 -50.18 -30.12 3.47
C GLU A 259 -48.81 -30.29 4.19
N TYR A 260 -48.80 -30.13 5.52
CA TYR A 260 -47.64 -30.34 6.41
C TYR A 260 -46.71 -31.48 5.90
N GLY A 261 -45.45 -31.15 5.53
CA GLY A 261 -44.42 -32.14 5.16
C GLY A 261 -43.72 -31.96 3.78
N SER A 262 -44.07 -30.95 2.99
CA SER A 262 -43.40 -30.68 1.69
C SER A 262 -41.93 -30.24 1.85
N LEU A 263 -41.62 -29.38 2.82
CA LEU A 263 -40.26 -28.94 3.15
C LEU A 263 -39.43 -30.07 3.79
N GLU A 264 -40.06 -30.87 4.65
CA GLU A 264 -39.49 -32.08 5.23
C GLU A 264 -39.09 -33.07 4.12
N SER A 265 -39.90 -33.20 3.07
CA SER A 265 -39.59 -34.03 1.90
C SER A 265 -38.40 -33.52 1.07
N TYR A 266 -38.18 -32.20 1.01
CA TYR A 266 -36.98 -31.62 0.37
C TYR A 266 -35.73 -31.98 1.18
N CYS A 267 -35.74 -31.74 2.49
CA CYS A 267 -34.60 -32.00 3.37
C CYS A 267 -34.27 -33.50 3.51
N VAL A 268 -35.30 -34.37 3.46
CA VAL A 268 -35.13 -35.84 3.51
C VAL A 268 -34.65 -36.41 2.16
N GLY A 269 -34.92 -35.72 1.05
CA GLY A 269 -34.55 -36.15 -0.30
C GLY A 269 -33.18 -35.67 -0.78
N GLN A 270 -32.57 -34.68 -0.11
CA GLN A 270 -31.29 -34.08 -0.47
C GLN A 270 -30.18 -34.47 0.51
N TYR A 271 -28.95 -34.58 0.02
CA TYR A 271 -27.80 -34.88 0.87
C TYR A 271 -27.43 -33.65 1.71
N PRO A 272 -27.03 -33.81 2.99
CA PRO A 272 -26.67 -32.68 3.87
C PRO A 272 -25.63 -31.73 3.29
N GLN A 273 -24.66 -32.25 2.51
CA GLN A 273 -23.63 -31.41 1.87
C GLN A 273 -24.19 -30.50 0.76
N VAL A 274 -25.30 -30.88 0.13
CA VAL A 274 -25.96 -30.04 -0.89
C VAL A 274 -26.78 -28.94 -0.21
N ILE A 275 -27.40 -29.26 0.92
CA ILE A 275 -28.21 -28.32 1.69
C ILE A 275 -27.33 -27.24 2.34
N ASN A 276 -26.15 -27.63 2.85
CA ASN A 276 -25.21 -26.70 3.49
C ASN A 276 -24.66 -25.59 2.56
N ASN A 277 -24.79 -25.74 1.24
CA ASN A 277 -24.29 -24.78 0.25
C ASN A 277 -25.42 -23.98 -0.42
N GLN A 278 -26.64 -24.02 0.12
CA GLN A 278 -27.83 -23.41 -0.49
C GLN A 278 -28.54 -22.45 0.47
N ILE A 279 -29.02 -21.33 -0.07
CA ILE A 279 -29.90 -20.40 0.63
C ILE A 279 -31.31 -20.52 0.04
N LEU A 280 -32.30 -20.83 0.89
CA LEU A 280 -33.66 -21.15 0.43
C LEU A 280 -34.58 -19.93 0.58
N VAL A 281 -35.23 -19.50 -0.49
CA VAL A 281 -36.18 -18.37 -0.45
C VAL A 281 -37.59 -18.85 -0.79
N LEU A 282 -38.56 -18.53 0.07
CA LEU A 282 -39.94 -19.02 0.03
C LEU A 282 -40.92 -17.92 -0.38
N ASP A 283 -41.86 -18.21 -1.28
CA ASP A 283 -42.97 -17.31 -1.58
C ASP A 283 -44.19 -17.63 -0.68
N GLN A 284 -44.78 -16.62 -0.03
CA GLN A 284 -46.04 -16.66 0.76
C GLN A 284 -46.05 -17.37 2.14
N ALA A 285 -45.20 -16.99 3.09
CA ALA A 285 -45.43 -17.30 4.51
C ALA A 285 -46.27 -16.18 5.17
N PHE A 286 -47.60 -16.37 5.27
CA PHE A 286 -48.47 -15.44 6.00
C PHE A 286 -48.28 -15.61 7.52
N GLY A 287 -47.91 -14.51 8.19
CA GLY A 287 -47.61 -14.44 9.63
C GLY A 287 -48.67 -15.06 10.54
N GLY A 288 -48.18 -15.81 11.54
CA GLY A 288 -49.01 -16.43 12.56
C GLY A 288 -48.33 -17.54 13.35
N CYS A 289 -47.10 -17.37 13.84
CA CYS A 289 -46.48 -18.26 14.84
C CYS A 289 -47.12 -18.13 16.24
N GLY A 290 -48.43 -17.89 16.31
CA GLY A 290 -49.11 -17.51 17.55
C GLY A 290 -49.89 -18.62 18.25
N SER A 291 -49.91 -19.87 17.75
CA SER A 291 -50.82 -20.88 18.34
C SER A 291 -50.44 -22.37 18.26
N TYR A 292 -49.28 -22.75 17.72
CA TYR A 292 -48.78 -24.13 17.79
C TYR A 292 -47.26 -24.17 18.02
N ASP A 293 -46.81 -25.30 18.60
CA ASP A 293 -45.43 -25.62 18.98
C ASP A 293 -44.40 -25.20 17.90
N GLU A 294 -43.53 -24.27 18.29
CA GLU A 294 -42.61 -23.48 17.47
C GLU A 294 -41.50 -24.32 16.81
N ALA A 295 -41.30 -25.57 17.25
CA ALA A 295 -40.31 -26.50 16.70
C ALA A 295 -40.62 -27.02 15.28
N ALA A 296 -41.77 -26.67 14.67
CA ALA A 296 -42.23 -27.20 13.38
C ALA A 296 -42.23 -26.17 12.21
N CYS A 297 -42.06 -24.87 12.48
CA CYS A 297 -42.02 -23.85 11.42
C CYS A 297 -40.63 -23.69 10.78
N PHE A 298 -39.55 -24.01 11.49
CA PHE A 298 -38.16 -23.83 11.03
C PHE A 298 -37.19 -24.93 11.47
N ASN A 299 -37.64 -26.17 11.70
CA ASN A 299 -36.68 -27.25 12.00
C ASN A 299 -35.98 -27.77 10.75
N VAL A 300 -34.86 -27.12 10.47
CA VAL A 300 -33.74 -27.56 9.65
C VAL A 300 -32.50 -27.36 10.51
N SER A 301 -32.06 -28.41 11.18
CA SER A 301 -31.10 -28.38 12.27
C SER A 301 -29.64 -28.09 11.85
N HIS A 302 -29.36 -27.01 11.13
CA HIS A 302 -28.04 -26.40 11.01
C HIS A 302 -28.17 -24.87 11.04
N PRO A 303 -27.28 -24.12 11.72
CA PRO A 303 -27.35 -22.65 11.86
C PRO A 303 -27.32 -21.83 10.55
N ASN A 304 -27.25 -22.46 9.37
CA ASN A 304 -26.98 -21.79 8.09
C ASN A 304 -28.23 -21.63 7.21
N HIS A 305 -29.44 -21.79 7.74
CA HIS A 305 -30.65 -21.80 6.92
C HIS A 305 -31.40 -20.48 6.98
N PHE A 306 -31.05 -19.57 6.08
CA PHE A 306 -31.83 -18.34 5.89
C PHE A 306 -33.03 -18.60 4.97
N ALA A 307 -34.23 -18.32 5.47
CA ALA A 307 -35.50 -18.40 4.74
C ALA A 307 -36.07 -16.99 4.53
N ALA A 308 -35.76 -16.37 3.38
CA ALA A 308 -36.41 -15.11 3.01
C ALA A 308 -37.82 -15.36 2.46
N VAL A 309 -38.78 -14.52 2.83
CA VAL A 309 -40.18 -14.60 2.36
C VAL A 309 -40.40 -13.56 1.27
N ILE A 310 -40.80 -14.00 0.08
CA ILE A 310 -41.31 -13.12 -0.98
C ILE A 310 -42.82 -12.96 -0.80
N ASN A 311 -43.33 -11.74 -0.96
CA ASN A 311 -44.77 -11.43 -0.88
C ASN A 311 -45.28 -10.87 -2.21
N TYR A 312 -46.06 -11.69 -2.93
CA TYR A 312 -46.93 -11.20 -4.00
C TYR A 312 -48.40 -11.54 -3.69
N GLY A 313 -49.09 -10.61 -3.03
CA GLY A 313 -50.54 -10.69 -2.78
C GLY A 313 -51.37 -9.94 -3.83
N PRO A 314 -52.28 -10.61 -4.57
CA PRO A 314 -53.23 -9.95 -5.47
C PRO A 314 -54.48 -9.56 -4.67
N ASN A 315 -54.81 -8.25 -4.56
CA ASN A 315 -56.19 -7.72 -4.37
C ASN A 315 -56.24 -6.18 -4.15
N SER A 316 -55.40 -5.41 -4.84
CA SER A 316 -55.58 -3.95 -4.97
C SER A 316 -55.89 -3.60 -6.43
N PRO A 317 -56.93 -2.80 -6.73
CA PRO A 317 -57.22 -2.31 -8.09
C PRO A 317 -56.15 -1.35 -8.65
N GLU A 318 -55.12 -1.01 -7.86
CA GLU A 318 -53.96 -0.22 -8.27
C GLU A 318 -52.70 -1.09 -8.37
N SER A 319 -52.84 -2.26 -9.01
CA SER A 319 -51.72 -3.16 -9.27
C SER A 319 -50.70 -2.51 -10.22
N PHE A 320 -49.50 -2.25 -9.69
CA PHE A 320 -48.33 -1.80 -10.43
C PHE A 320 -47.55 -2.98 -11.09
N LEU A 321 -48.17 -4.17 -11.19
CA LEU A 321 -47.54 -5.39 -11.71
C LEU A 321 -47.38 -5.44 -13.24
N ASP A 322 -47.91 -4.45 -13.97
CA ASP A 322 -47.59 -4.27 -15.39
C ASP A 322 -46.36 -3.35 -15.60
N LYS A 323 -45.64 -2.95 -14.54
CA LYS A 323 -44.61 -1.90 -14.61
C LYS A 323 -43.32 -2.05 -13.79
N CYS A 324 -43.08 -3.13 -13.04
CA CYS A 324 -41.83 -3.25 -12.24
C CYS A 324 -41.18 -4.63 -12.29
N ASP A 325 -39.85 -4.61 -12.37
CA ASP A 325 -38.91 -5.72 -12.22
C ASP A 325 -38.89 -6.26 -10.78
N ILE A 326 -38.43 -7.50 -10.64
CA ILE A 326 -38.41 -8.31 -9.41
C ILE A 326 -37.38 -7.73 -8.43
N THR A 327 -37.79 -7.26 -7.25
CA THR A 327 -36.89 -6.75 -6.20
C THR A 327 -36.59 -7.76 -5.09
N ILE A 328 -35.37 -7.64 -4.54
CA ILE A 328 -34.70 -8.42 -3.48
C ILE A 328 -35.51 -8.48 -2.16
N PRO A 329 -35.39 -9.55 -1.34
CA PRO A 329 -36.06 -9.63 -0.05
C PRO A 329 -35.56 -8.55 0.92
N TRP A 330 -36.51 -7.89 1.57
CA TRP A 330 -36.24 -7.20 2.82
C TRP A 330 -36.03 -8.29 3.89
N ILE A 331 -34.82 -8.36 4.46
CA ILE A 331 -34.64 -9.04 5.75
C ILE A 331 -35.44 -8.20 6.72
N THR A 332 -36.52 -8.76 7.15
CA THR A 332 -37.35 -8.07 8.10
C THR A 332 -37.67 -9.23 9.09
N ASP A 333 -37.59 -8.90 10.34
CA ASP A 333 -36.88 -9.65 11.37
C ASP A 333 -37.17 -11.18 11.53
N THR A 334 -36.09 -11.91 11.80
CA THR A 334 -36.03 -12.86 12.92
C THR A 334 -35.84 -12.07 14.24
N GLY A 335 -36.82 -11.33 14.78
CA GLY A 335 -38.29 -11.47 14.67
C GLY A 335 -39.16 -10.18 14.67
N ASP A 336 -40.08 -10.11 13.65
CA ASP A 336 -40.81 -8.97 13.01
C ASP A 336 -40.40 -8.27 11.66
N ILE A 337 -40.60 -8.98 10.53
CA ILE A 337 -40.89 -8.29 9.26
C ILE A 337 -42.21 -7.52 9.28
N ASP A 338 -42.17 -6.18 9.44
CA ASP A 338 -43.37 -5.35 9.45
C ASP A 338 -43.32 -4.10 8.52
N ASN A 339 -44.52 -3.61 8.15
CA ASN A 339 -44.74 -2.46 7.25
C ASN A 339 -45.23 -1.22 8.02
N VAL A 340 -44.75 -1.02 9.25
CA VAL A 340 -45.08 0.14 10.08
C VAL A 340 -43.85 1.04 10.16
N THR A 341 -43.90 2.16 9.45
CA THR A 341 -42.91 3.24 9.58
C THR A 341 -42.71 3.63 11.06
N PRO A 342 -41.50 3.51 11.63
CA PRO A 342 -41.12 4.30 12.79
C PRO A 342 -41.31 5.78 12.41
N ARG A 343 -41.68 6.62 13.37
CA ARG A 343 -41.96 8.04 13.14
C ARG A 343 -40.72 8.78 12.65
N SER A 344 -40.46 8.75 11.34
CA SER A 344 -39.62 9.57 10.46
C SER A 344 -39.00 8.66 9.41
N PRO A 345 -38.86 9.09 8.14
CA PRO A 345 -38.32 8.24 7.10
C PRO A 345 -36.86 7.87 7.42
N PRO A 346 -36.45 6.59 7.31
CA PRO A 346 -35.04 6.27 7.20
C PRO A 346 -34.50 6.95 5.93
N ARG A 347 -33.35 7.60 6.03
CA ARG A 347 -32.62 8.03 4.83
C ARG A 347 -32.20 6.79 4.06
N ARG A 348 -32.34 6.81 2.74
CA ARG A 348 -31.56 5.93 1.86
C ARG A 348 -30.11 6.03 2.32
N VAL A 349 -29.49 4.92 2.70
CA VAL A 349 -28.04 4.80 2.64
C VAL A 349 -27.73 4.77 1.14
N GLU A 350 -26.96 5.75 0.65
CA GLU A 350 -26.75 5.98 -0.80
C GLU A 350 -26.01 4.82 -1.51
N GLU A 351 -25.56 3.81 -0.76
CA GLU A 351 -24.72 2.70 -1.24
C GLU A 351 -25.46 1.38 -1.51
N CYS A 352 -26.76 1.28 -1.22
CA CYS A 352 -27.55 0.09 -1.56
C CYS A 352 -28.06 0.17 -3.01
N ASP A 353 -27.37 -0.49 -3.94
CA ASP A 353 -27.77 -0.62 -5.35
C ASP A 353 -28.63 -1.89 -5.53
N GLU A 354 -29.93 -1.72 -5.76
CA GLU A 354 -30.89 -2.81 -5.92
C GLU A 354 -30.63 -3.57 -7.26
N LYS A 355 -29.73 -4.55 -7.25
CA LYS A 355 -29.45 -5.44 -8.40
C LYS A 355 -30.22 -6.76 -8.33
N ASP A 356 -30.70 -7.21 -9.49
CA ASP A 356 -31.56 -8.40 -9.66
C ASP A 356 -30.89 -9.72 -9.21
N ILE A 357 -31.15 -10.19 -7.99
CA ILE A 357 -30.83 -11.54 -7.54
C ILE A 357 -31.71 -12.58 -8.27
N TYR A 358 -31.12 -13.65 -8.80
CA TYR A 358 -31.84 -14.75 -9.48
C TYR A 358 -31.53 -16.13 -8.84
N ALA A 359 -32.35 -17.16 -9.12
CA ALA A 359 -32.10 -18.51 -8.63
C ALA A 359 -30.80 -19.06 -9.25
N GLY A 360 -29.88 -19.49 -8.40
CA GLY A 360 -28.54 -19.94 -8.75
C GLY A 360 -27.46 -18.89 -8.46
N ALA A 361 -27.81 -17.65 -8.12
CA ALA A 361 -26.82 -16.64 -7.78
C ALA A 361 -26.06 -17.00 -6.49
N CYS A 362 -24.72 -16.86 -6.53
CA CYS A 362 -23.87 -16.93 -5.35
C CYS A 362 -24.04 -15.68 -4.48
N VAL A 363 -24.28 -15.87 -3.18
CA VAL A 363 -24.39 -14.76 -2.21
C VAL A 363 -23.68 -15.07 -0.90
N ALA A 364 -23.26 -14.00 -0.22
CA ALA A 364 -22.78 -13.97 1.15
C ALA A 364 -23.74 -13.15 2.02
N VAL A 365 -23.91 -13.51 3.28
CA VAL A 365 -24.58 -12.70 4.28
C VAL A 365 -23.53 -12.34 5.33
N VAL A 366 -23.29 -11.05 5.50
CA VAL A 366 -22.26 -10.49 6.38
C VAL A 366 -22.91 -9.57 7.40
N ASN A 367 -22.44 -9.61 8.64
CA ASN A 367 -22.97 -8.78 9.73
C ASN A 367 -22.01 -7.63 9.99
N ASN A 368 -22.50 -6.39 9.91
CA ASN A 368 -21.74 -5.21 10.31
C ASN A 368 -21.95 -4.97 11.81
N ILE A 369 -20.98 -5.40 12.61
CA ILE A 369 -21.01 -5.38 14.08
C ILE A 369 -21.15 -3.96 14.65
N ASN A 370 -20.63 -2.94 13.94
CA ASN A 370 -20.64 -1.55 14.38
C ASN A 370 -21.98 -0.85 14.16
N CYS A 371 -22.85 -1.40 13.31
CA CYS A 371 -24.11 -0.79 12.93
C CYS A 371 -25.35 -1.67 13.20
N GLY A 372 -25.18 -2.93 13.62
CA GLY A 372 -26.29 -3.87 13.80
C GLY A 372 -27.01 -4.17 12.49
N ILE A 373 -26.25 -4.24 11.39
CA ILE A 373 -26.80 -4.38 10.03
C ILE A 373 -26.41 -5.74 9.43
N HIS A 374 -27.40 -6.55 9.06
CA HIS A 374 -27.19 -7.70 8.18
C HIS A 374 -27.15 -7.23 6.72
N GLN A 375 -26.10 -7.58 5.99
CA GLN A 375 -25.89 -7.22 4.59
C GLN A 375 -25.88 -8.47 3.71
N VAL A 376 -26.73 -8.51 2.68
CA VAL A 376 -26.68 -9.53 1.63
C VAL A 376 -25.78 -9.03 0.52
N VAL A 377 -24.70 -9.75 0.27
CA VAL A 377 -23.70 -9.44 -0.73
C VAL A 377 -23.76 -10.46 -1.86
N LEU A 378 -23.71 -10.01 -3.11
CA LEU A 378 -23.53 -10.91 -4.25
C LEU A 378 -22.08 -11.38 -4.26
N GLY A 379 -21.91 -12.69 -4.05
CA GLY A 379 -20.62 -13.36 -4.11
C GLY A 379 -20.20 -13.66 -5.55
N SER A 380 -19.01 -14.26 -5.68
CA SER A 380 -18.52 -14.79 -6.95
C SER A 380 -18.52 -16.31 -6.93
N ASP A 381 -18.98 -16.92 -8.03
CA ASP A 381 -18.76 -18.35 -8.22
C ASP A 381 -17.26 -18.63 -8.41
N SER A 382 -16.78 -19.73 -7.84
CA SER A 382 -15.35 -20.06 -7.90
C SER A 382 -14.85 -20.37 -9.32
N GLU A 383 -15.74 -20.69 -10.27
CA GLU A 383 -15.40 -20.82 -11.70
C GLU A 383 -15.23 -19.44 -12.39
N ASP A 384 -15.94 -18.42 -11.92
CA ASP A 384 -15.91 -17.05 -12.47
C ASP A 384 -14.68 -16.24 -12.03
N ILE A 385 -13.94 -16.72 -11.03
CA ILE A 385 -12.74 -16.06 -10.52
C ILE A 385 -11.67 -16.00 -11.61
N ASN A 386 -11.24 -14.79 -11.93
CA ASN A 386 -10.23 -14.57 -12.95
C ASN A 386 -8.84 -15.04 -12.50
N THR A 387 -8.52 -16.28 -12.85
CA THR A 387 -7.23 -16.91 -12.57
C THR A 387 -6.17 -16.59 -13.62
N THR A 388 -6.44 -15.82 -14.68
CA THR A 388 -5.45 -15.58 -15.75
C THR A 388 -4.45 -14.48 -15.43
N CYS A 389 -4.72 -13.66 -14.41
CA CYS A 389 -3.95 -12.47 -14.09
C CYS A 389 -2.70 -12.75 -13.26
N TYR A 390 -1.60 -12.10 -13.60
CA TYR A 390 -0.35 -12.11 -12.85
C TYR A 390 -0.11 -10.74 -12.24
N ARG A 391 0.43 -10.73 -11.02
CA ARG A 391 0.85 -9.52 -10.32
C ARG A 391 2.24 -9.69 -9.69
N LEU A 392 2.77 -8.58 -9.18
CA LEU A 392 3.96 -8.58 -8.34
C LEU A 392 3.68 -9.40 -7.08
N SER A 393 4.58 -10.32 -6.75
CA SER A 393 4.54 -11.01 -5.46
C SER A 393 5.28 -10.20 -4.40
N ASN A 394 4.59 -9.93 -3.29
CA ASN A 394 5.10 -9.18 -2.14
C ASN A 394 4.73 -9.86 -0.80
N ALA A 395 4.53 -11.18 -0.83
CA ALA A 395 4.13 -11.99 0.33
C ALA A 395 5.12 -11.90 1.51
N SER A 396 6.37 -11.49 1.28
CA SER A 396 7.35 -11.21 2.33
C SER A 396 6.94 -10.12 3.32
N LYS A 397 6.08 -9.18 2.93
CA LYS A 397 5.47 -8.21 3.85
C LYS A 397 4.69 -8.89 4.97
N TYR A 398 4.19 -10.10 4.71
CA TYR A 398 3.37 -10.91 5.62
C TYR A 398 4.14 -12.12 6.16
N GLY A 399 5.48 -12.11 6.10
CA GLY A 399 6.32 -13.18 6.65
C GLY A 399 6.44 -14.46 5.80
N LEU A 400 5.88 -14.47 4.58
CA LEU A 400 6.00 -15.58 3.63
C LEU A 400 7.14 -15.38 2.62
N TYR A 401 7.46 -16.42 1.84
CA TYR A 401 8.36 -16.28 0.70
C TYR A 401 7.62 -15.65 -0.48
N ASP A 402 8.25 -14.67 -1.13
CA ASP A 402 7.72 -14.12 -2.39
C ASP A 402 7.74 -15.19 -3.50
N GLY A 403 6.76 -15.09 -4.39
CA GLY A 403 6.62 -15.93 -5.57
C GLY A 403 7.81 -15.84 -6.53
N PRO A 404 8.09 -16.91 -7.29
CA PRO A 404 9.31 -17.02 -8.09
C PRO A 404 9.31 -16.01 -9.25
N SER A 405 10.49 -15.45 -9.54
CA SER A 405 10.70 -14.64 -10.74
C SER A 405 10.57 -15.47 -12.02
N PHE A 406 10.51 -14.83 -13.19
CA PHE A 406 10.52 -15.55 -14.48
C PHE A 406 11.69 -16.53 -14.62
N PHE A 407 12.89 -16.13 -14.16
CA PHE A 407 14.07 -16.99 -14.19
C PHE A 407 14.00 -18.13 -13.18
N ASP A 408 13.48 -17.87 -11.97
CA ASP A 408 13.21 -18.94 -11.00
C ASP A 408 12.20 -19.96 -11.54
N ARG A 409 11.18 -19.51 -12.28
CA ARG A 409 10.19 -20.38 -12.94
C ARG A 409 10.83 -21.26 -14.01
N LEU A 410 11.74 -20.72 -14.84
CA LEU A 410 12.55 -21.50 -15.80
C LEU A 410 13.50 -22.48 -15.09
N ASP A 411 14.05 -22.07 -13.94
CA ASP A 411 14.88 -22.91 -13.08
C ASP A 411 14.06 -23.92 -12.26
N GLY A 412 12.73 -23.91 -12.37
CA GLY A 412 11.83 -24.83 -11.66
C GLY A 412 11.80 -24.60 -10.14
N ARG A 413 12.18 -23.41 -9.68
CA ARG A 413 12.12 -22.99 -8.28
C ARG A 413 10.75 -22.41 -7.97
N LEU A 414 10.24 -22.74 -6.79
CA LEU A 414 8.92 -22.31 -6.32
C LEU A 414 8.94 -21.03 -5.49
N ASN A 415 10.10 -20.55 -5.06
CA ASN A 415 10.21 -19.33 -4.26
C ASN A 415 11.25 -18.40 -4.90
N LEU A 416 11.09 -17.10 -4.72
CA LEU A 416 12.02 -16.09 -5.23
C LEU A 416 13.43 -16.29 -4.66
N SER A 417 14.41 -16.53 -5.53
CA SER A 417 15.76 -16.84 -5.05
C SER A 417 16.61 -15.60 -4.79
N GLU A 418 17.45 -15.73 -3.77
CA GLU A 418 18.42 -14.70 -3.36
C GLU A 418 19.42 -14.34 -4.47
N LYS A 419 19.65 -15.29 -5.40
CA LYS A 419 20.46 -15.07 -6.60
C LYS A 419 19.89 -13.93 -7.45
N TYR A 420 18.62 -14.00 -7.82
CA TYR A 420 17.97 -13.00 -8.67
C TYR A 420 17.66 -11.71 -7.92
N LYS A 421 17.31 -11.78 -6.62
CA LYS A 421 17.17 -10.60 -5.76
C LYS A 421 18.45 -9.76 -5.76
N ASN A 422 19.61 -10.39 -5.56
CA ASN A 422 20.89 -9.68 -5.52
C ASN A 422 21.30 -9.10 -6.88
N GLN A 423 21.02 -9.79 -7.99
CA GLN A 423 21.28 -9.27 -9.33
C GLN A 423 20.43 -8.03 -9.61
N SER A 424 19.12 -8.10 -9.36
CA SER A 424 18.21 -6.97 -9.55
C SER A 424 18.57 -5.79 -8.64
N LEU A 425 18.85 -6.06 -7.35
CA LEU A 425 19.26 -5.03 -6.40
C LEU A 425 20.53 -4.30 -6.85
N LYS A 426 21.53 -5.04 -7.33
CA LYS A 426 22.80 -4.47 -7.81
C LYS A 426 22.63 -3.56 -9.02
N HIS A 427 21.71 -3.86 -9.93
CA HIS A 427 21.56 -3.14 -11.20
C HIS A 427 20.43 -2.09 -11.20
N TYR A 428 19.37 -2.31 -10.44
CA TYR A 428 18.14 -1.52 -10.46
C TYR A 428 17.66 -1.06 -9.08
N ASN A 429 18.36 -1.43 -7.99
CA ASN A 429 18.00 -1.06 -6.62
C ASN A 429 16.57 -1.50 -6.22
N THR A 430 16.11 -2.64 -6.73
CA THR A 430 14.82 -3.26 -6.37
C THR A 430 14.97 -4.78 -6.23
N GLN A 431 14.18 -5.36 -5.33
CA GLN A 431 14.02 -6.80 -5.15
C GLN A 431 12.64 -7.31 -5.61
N ASP A 432 11.80 -6.40 -6.13
CA ASP A 432 10.41 -6.63 -6.50
C ASP A 432 10.32 -7.26 -7.90
N ILE A 433 10.79 -8.49 -8.02
CA ILE A 433 10.89 -9.23 -9.29
C ILE A 433 10.08 -10.55 -9.28
N GLY A 434 9.44 -10.85 -8.15
CA GLY A 434 8.62 -12.04 -7.98
C GLY A 434 7.30 -11.92 -8.73
N LEU A 435 6.84 -13.04 -9.29
CA LEU A 435 5.54 -13.16 -9.93
C LEU A 435 4.65 -14.08 -9.13
N GLU A 436 3.37 -13.75 -9.07
CA GLU A 436 2.33 -14.63 -8.54
C GLU A 436 1.07 -14.56 -9.38
N THR A 437 0.30 -15.64 -9.32
CA THR A 437 -1.01 -15.75 -9.98
C THR A 437 -1.85 -16.81 -9.26
N LEU A 438 -3.13 -16.92 -9.62
CA LEU A 438 -4.00 -17.97 -9.11
C LEU A 438 -3.99 -19.21 -10.03
N VAL A 439 -4.00 -20.39 -9.43
CA VAL A 439 -4.23 -21.68 -10.09
C VAL A 439 -5.72 -21.82 -10.36
N ASN A 440 -6.04 -22.41 -11.52
CA ASN A 440 -7.38 -22.84 -11.85
C ASN A 440 -7.48 -24.36 -11.63
N PRO A 441 -8.09 -24.84 -10.52
CA PRO A 441 -8.19 -26.26 -10.25
C PRO A 441 -9.11 -27.01 -11.22
N TYR A 442 -10.11 -26.34 -11.80
CA TYR A 442 -10.99 -26.92 -12.82
C TYR A 442 -10.20 -27.34 -14.05
N LEU A 443 -9.34 -26.45 -14.54
CA LEU A 443 -8.46 -26.75 -15.68
C LEU A 443 -7.48 -27.90 -15.38
N ILE A 444 -7.04 -28.04 -14.13
CA ILE A 444 -6.18 -29.16 -13.70
C ILE A 444 -6.96 -30.48 -13.70
N ASP A 445 -8.17 -30.51 -13.16
CA ASP A 445 -9.01 -31.70 -13.10
C ASP A 445 -9.46 -32.18 -14.48
N GLU A 446 -9.84 -31.26 -15.37
CA GLU A 446 -10.21 -31.57 -16.75
C GLU A 446 -9.11 -32.31 -17.51
N ARG A 447 -7.84 -32.09 -17.12
CA ARG A 447 -6.67 -32.76 -17.70
C ARG A 447 -6.33 -34.08 -17.01
N GLY A 448 -7.15 -34.52 -16.05
CA GLY A 448 -6.98 -35.76 -15.31
C GLY A 448 -5.86 -35.71 -14.26
N ILE A 449 -5.47 -34.51 -13.83
CA ILE A 449 -4.44 -34.32 -12.82
C ILE A 449 -5.12 -34.19 -11.45
N PRO A 450 -4.67 -34.92 -10.42
CA PRO A 450 -5.27 -34.83 -9.10
C PRO A 450 -5.19 -33.41 -8.53
N VAL A 451 -6.36 -32.81 -8.28
CA VAL A 451 -6.46 -31.50 -7.65
C VAL A 451 -6.18 -31.58 -6.16
N LYS A 452 -5.38 -30.63 -5.67
CA LYS A 452 -5.11 -30.42 -4.24
C LYS A 452 -6.23 -29.60 -3.61
N ALA A 453 -7.33 -30.26 -3.21
CA ALA A 453 -8.55 -29.60 -2.78
C ALA A 453 -8.42 -28.65 -1.57
N ASN A 454 -7.43 -28.87 -0.68
CA ASN A 454 -7.19 -28.06 0.51
C ASN A 454 -6.04 -27.05 0.36
N ALA A 455 -5.44 -26.94 -0.83
CA ALA A 455 -4.34 -26.03 -1.06
C ALA A 455 -4.84 -24.60 -1.38
N THR A 456 -4.07 -23.59 -0.99
CA THR A 456 -4.26 -22.21 -1.46
C THR A 456 -4.17 -22.17 -2.98
N TRP A 457 -5.02 -21.37 -3.63
CA TRP A 457 -5.01 -21.21 -5.08
C TRP A 457 -3.84 -20.35 -5.56
N VAL A 458 -3.02 -19.78 -4.69
CA VAL A 458 -1.80 -19.07 -5.07
C VAL A 458 -0.80 -20.03 -5.72
N ASP A 459 -0.34 -19.76 -6.94
CA ASP A 459 0.30 -20.75 -7.82
C ASP A 459 1.52 -21.43 -7.22
N TYR A 460 2.51 -20.67 -6.78
CA TYR A 460 3.75 -21.21 -6.28
C TYR A 460 3.59 -21.93 -4.94
N LEU A 461 2.59 -21.55 -4.14
CA LEU A 461 2.22 -22.19 -2.87
C LEU A 461 1.34 -23.44 -3.09
N TYR A 462 0.47 -23.42 -4.10
CA TYR A 462 -0.34 -24.56 -4.52
C TYR A 462 0.55 -25.77 -4.82
N TRP A 463 1.64 -25.55 -5.56
CA TRP A 463 2.61 -26.60 -5.87
C TRP A 463 3.36 -27.11 -4.64
N GLN A 464 3.52 -26.29 -3.61
CA GLN A 464 4.12 -26.64 -2.31
C GLN A 464 3.16 -27.35 -1.34
N TRP A 465 1.88 -27.49 -1.68
CA TRP A 465 0.83 -28.01 -0.79
C TRP A 465 0.57 -27.13 0.44
N THR A 466 0.78 -25.82 0.30
CA THR A 466 0.40 -24.86 1.35
C THR A 466 -1.11 -24.88 1.52
N TYR A 467 -1.56 -24.99 2.78
CA TYR A 467 -2.97 -25.03 3.11
C TYR A 467 -3.64 -23.68 2.79
N GLY A 468 -4.89 -23.74 2.31
CA GLY A 468 -5.71 -22.57 2.06
C GLY A 468 -7.07 -22.68 2.73
N CYS A 469 -7.54 -21.56 3.25
CA CYS A 469 -8.81 -21.33 3.90
C CYS A 469 -9.86 -20.93 2.88
N GLN A 470 -11.11 -21.36 3.08
CA GLN A 470 -12.18 -21.02 2.13
C GLN A 470 -12.45 -19.52 2.24
N VAL A 471 -12.48 -18.85 1.10
CA VAL A 471 -12.82 -17.42 1.03
C VAL A 471 -14.32 -17.24 1.21
N GLU A 472 -14.70 -16.32 2.09
CA GLU A 472 -16.09 -15.95 2.30
C GLU A 472 -16.63 -15.17 1.10
N GLY A 473 -17.90 -15.37 0.78
CA GLY A 473 -18.52 -14.84 -0.43
C GLY A 473 -18.05 -15.47 -1.75
N ALA A 474 -17.26 -16.54 -1.72
CA ALA A 474 -16.98 -17.37 -2.89
C ALA A 474 -17.72 -18.72 -2.81
N CYS A 475 -18.63 -18.98 -3.74
CA CYS A 475 -19.43 -20.21 -3.74
C CYS A 475 -18.72 -21.36 -4.48
N SER A 476 -18.91 -22.59 -3.99
CA SER A 476 -18.45 -23.79 -4.70
C SER A 476 -19.29 -24.02 -5.96
N GLU A 477 -18.61 -24.18 -7.08
CA GLU A 477 -19.19 -24.81 -8.26
C GLU A 477 -18.53 -26.19 -8.45
N GLY A 478 -19.33 -27.27 -8.46
CA GLY A 478 -18.78 -28.63 -8.47
C GLY A 478 -18.07 -29.03 -7.16
N ASN A 479 -16.81 -29.50 -7.25
CA ASN A 479 -16.04 -30.05 -6.11
C ASN A 479 -14.94 -29.10 -5.58
N TYR A 480 -14.82 -27.89 -6.14
CA TYR A 480 -13.72 -26.98 -5.82
C TYR A 480 -14.24 -25.73 -5.12
N LEU A 481 -13.54 -25.36 -4.04
CA LEU A 481 -13.80 -24.16 -3.26
C LEU A 481 -12.64 -23.19 -3.50
N PHE A 482 -12.95 -21.91 -3.67
CA PHE A 482 -11.91 -20.89 -3.73
C PHE A 482 -11.24 -20.78 -2.36
N ARG A 483 -9.93 -21.00 -2.34
CA ARG A 483 -9.16 -21.06 -1.11
C ARG A 483 -7.91 -20.19 -1.20
N LEU A 484 -7.67 -19.39 -0.18
CA LEU A 484 -6.48 -18.56 -0.02
C LEU A 484 -5.83 -18.83 1.32
N ASP A 485 -4.51 -18.69 1.40
CA ASP A 485 -3.81 -18.58 2.68
C ASP A 485 -3.98 -17.17 3.25
N ASP A 486 -3.81 -17.05 4.56
CA ASP A 486 -4.16 -15.84 5.32
C ASP A 486 -3.46 -14.58 4.80
N ALA A 487 -2.16 -14.68 4.49
CA ALA A 487 -1.41 -13.55 3.94
C ALA A 487 -1.98 -13.04 2.60
N HIS A 488 -2.45 -13.94 1.75
CA HIS A 488 -3.07 -13.55 0.48
C HIS A 488 -4.52 -13.13 0.67
N ALA A 489 -5.26 -13.71 1.61
CA ALA A 489 -6.58 -13.24 2.00
C ALA A 489 -6.53 -11.76 2.42
N ASP A 490 -5.60 -11.40 3.32
CA ASP A 490 -5.34 -10.02 3.73
C ASP A 490 -4.94 -9.13 2.55
N MET A 491 -4.08 -9.63 1.66
CA MET A 491 -3.62 -8.89 0.49
C MET A 491 -4.74 -8.63 -0.53
N TYR A 492 -5.72 -9.51 -0.62
CA TYR A 492 -6.89 -9.34 -1.48
C TYR A 492 -8.06 -8.67 -0.76
N HIS A 493 -7.94 -8.38 0.54
CA HIS A 493 -9.02 -7.88 1.39
C HIS A 493 -10.25 -8.81 1.38
N LEU A 494 -10.00 -10.12 1.52
CA LEU A 494 -11.04 -11.14 1.49
C LEU A 494 -11.08 -11.88 2.82
N ASP A 495 -12.28 -11.99 3.39
CA ASP A 495 -12.49 -12.78 4.61
C ASP A 495 -12.37 -14.29 4.31
N THR A 496 -11.94 -15.09 5.29
CA THR A 496 -11.83 -16.54 5.12
C THR A 496 -12.32 -17.32 6.34
N THR A 497 -12.73 -18.57 6.15
CA THR A 497 -13.28 -19.43 7.21
C THR A 497 -12.28 -19.85 8.30
N CYS A 498 -11.06 -19.31 8.31
CA CYS A 498 -10.00 -19.73 9.24
C CYS A 498 -9.87 -18.89 10.52
N HIS A 499 -10.85 -18.01 10.80
CA HIS A 499 -10.97 -17.22 12.04
C HIS A 499 -11.04 -18.03 13.37
N THR A 500 -10.62 -19.31 13.41
CA THR A 500 -10.64 -20.16 14.63
C THR A 500 -9.45 -21.14 14.73
N VAL A 501 -8.25 -20.78 14.28
CA VAL A 501 -7.05 -21.62 14.48
C VAL A 501 -6.02 -20.90 15.36
N PRO A 502 -5.68 -21.45 16.55
CA PRO A 502 -4.65 -20.88 17.41
C PRO A 502 -3.31 -20.79 16.67
N GLY A 503 -2.82 -19.57 16.49
CA GLY A 503 -1.55 -19.28 15.80
C GLY A 503 -1.65 -18.52 14.48
N CYS A 504 -2.82 -18.02 14.11
CA CYS A 504 -2.93 -16.90 13.17
C CYS A 504 -3.06 -15.58 13.96
N PRO A 505 -2.37 -14.50 13.56
CA PRO A 505 -2.65 -13.18 14.10
C PRO A 505 -4.06 -12.79 13.61
N ASP A 506 -5.01 -12.69 14.53
CA ASP A 506 -6.29 -12.09 14.21
C ASP A 506 -6.03 -10.68 13.67
N SER A 507 -6.45 -10.42 12.44
CA SER A 507 -6.47 -9.07 11.87
C SER A 507 -7.48 -8.16 12.56
N THR A 508 -8.09 -8.62 13.66
CA THR A 508 -8.87 -7.83 14.61
C THR A 508 -8.60 -8.24 16.07
N GLU A 509 -7.40 -8.70 16.44
CA GLU A 509 -7.03 -8.75 17.87
C GLU A 509 -6.75 -7.32 18.35
N VAL A 510 -7.82 -6.69 18.77
CA VAL A 510 -7.86 -5.41 19.45
C VAL A 510 -7.27 -5.71 20.84
N CYS A 511 -5.96 -5.50 21.03
CA CYS A 511 -5.18 -5.50 22.31
C CYS A 511 -5.75 -4.59 23.45
N VAL A 512 -7.07 -4.43 23.52
CA VAL A 512 -7.67 -3.18 23.98
C VAL A 512 -9.07 -3.37 24.57
N ASN A 513 -9.40 -4.55 25.10
CA ASN A 513 -10.59 -4.71 25.94
C ASN A 513 -10.29 -5.51 27.23
N TYR A 514 -11.27 -5.60 28.15
CA TYR A 514 -11.15 -6.30 29.44
C TYR A 514 -11.74 -7.72 29.41
N VAL A 515 -12.31 -8.08 28.27
CA VAL A 515 -12.84 -9.40 27.98
C VAL A 515 -11.63 -10.32 27.88
N ASP A 516 -11.85 -11.56 28.29
CA ASP A 516 -10.89 -12.65 28.22
C ASP A 516 -11.33 -13.41 26.97
N ASP A 517 -11.05 -12.82 25.80
CA ASP A 517 -11.61 -13.25 24.51
C ASP A 517 -11.05 -14.65 24.13
N ASP A 518 -9.92 -15.05 24.74
CA ASP A 518 -9.30 -16.38 24.61
C ASP A 518 -9.62 -17.36 25.77
N GLU A 519 -10.40 -16.93 26.78
CA GLU A 519 -10.77 -17.65 28.01
C GLU A 519 -9.57 -18.25 28.81
N ASP A 520 -8.37 -17.65 28.76
CA ASP A 520 -7.18 -18.11 29.49
C ASP A 520 -7.18 -17.74 30.99
N GLY A 521 -8.10 -16.89 31.41
CA GLY A 521 -8.27 -16.40 32.78
C GLY A 521 -7.51 -15.11 33.09
N ASN A 522 -6.90 -14.48 32.09
CA ASN A 522 -6.31 -13.14 32.12
C ASN A 522 -7.04 -12.24 31.10
N PRO A 523 -7.04 -10.91 31.31
CA PRO A 523 -7.54 -10.00 30.28
C PRO A 523 -6.50 -9.81 29.16
N ASP A 524 -6.96 -9.60 27.92
CA ASP A 524 -6.18 -9.57 26.67
C ASP A 524 -4.91 -8.68 26.69
N TRP A 525 -4.88 -7.61 27.50
CA TRP A 525 -3.70 -6.73 27.61
C TRP A 525 -2.51 -7.37 28.36
N LEU A 526 -2.68 -8.56 28.96
CA LEU A 526 -1.61 -9.36 29.57
C LEU A 526 -0.99 -10.40 28.64
N ASP A 527 -1.48 -10.50 27.40
CA ASP A 527 -0.98 -11.47 26.42
C ASP A 527 0.41 -11.13 25.88
N TYR A 528 1.09 -12.19 25.43
CA TYR A 528 2.52 -12.16 25.12
C TYR A 528 2.88 -11.19 23.97
N ASP A 529 1.96 -10.99 23.03
CA ASP A 529 2.04 -10.05 21.89
C ASP A 529 1.61 -8.62 22.23
N CYS A 530 0.71 -8.41 23.20
CA CYS A 530 0.31 -7.06 23.66
C CYS A 530 1.32 -6.40 24.62
N GLN A 531 2.36 -7.12 25.10
CA GLN A 531 3.40 -6.59 26.00
C GLN A 531 4.20 -5.39 25.44
N ALA A 532 4.23 -5.22 24.11
CA ALA A 532 4.92 -4.10 23.47
C ALA A 532 4.14 -2.78 23.58
N SER A 533 2.80 -2.84 23.56
CA SER A 533 1.91 -1.67 23.57
C SER A 533 1.85 -1.00 24.95
N PHE A 534 1.83 -1.80 26.04
CA PHE A 534 1.80 -1.31 27.43
C PHE A 534 3.18 -1.28 28.11
N ALA A 535 4.27 -1.35 27.33
CA ALA A 535 5.62 -1.32 27.86
C ALA A 535 5.89 -0.05 28.70
N GLY A 536 6.28 -0.25 29.97
CA GLY A 536 6.63 0.82 30.92
C GLY A 536 5.48 1.39 31.76
N CYS A 537 4.24 0.92 31.52
CA CYS A 537 3.09 1.18 32.37
C CYS A 537 3.19 0.40 33.69
N GLY A 538 2.55 0.90 34.76
CA GLY A 538 2.58 0.29 36.08
C GLY A 538 1.78 -1.00 36.15
N LEU A 539 1.59 -1.57 37.34
CA LEU A 539 0.56 -2.58 37.52
C LEU A 539 -0.81 -1.92 37.27
N ILE A 540 -1.49 -2.30 36.20
CA ILE A 540 -2.80 -1.78 35.83
C ILE A 540 -3.88 -2.51 36.64
N LYS A 541 -4.82 -1.76 37.22
CA LYS A 541 -5.93 -2.27 38.05
C LYS A 541 -7.19 -1.45 37.79
N SER A 542 -8.35 -2.10 37.83
CA SER A 542 -9.62 -1.41 38.09
C SER A 542 -9.87 -1.41 39.60
N CYS A 543 -9.89 -0.23 40.21
CA CYS A 543 -9.96 -0.04 41.66
C CYS A 543 -11.36 0.35 42.17
N ASP A 544 -12.25 0.86 41.31
CA ASP A 544 -13.56 1.36 41.71
C ASP A 544 -14.63 1.23 40.60
N PRO A 545 -15.73 0.50 40.80
CA PRO A 545 -16.83 0.44 39.85
C PRO A 545 -17.80 1.64 39.94
N LEU A 546 -17.60 2.57 40.88
CA LEU A 546 -18.47 3.73 41.13
C LEU A 546 -17.77 5.08 40.97
N ASP A 547 -16.50 5.09 40.57
CA ASP A 547 -15.73 6.30 40.25
C ASP A 547 -15.69 7.32 41.42
N LEU A 548 -15.19 6.88 42.57
CA LEU A 548 -15.03 7.70 43.78
C LEU A 548 -13.55 7.90 44.12
N ASP A 549 -12.71 8.40 43.19
CA ASP A 549 -11.36 9.02 43.33
C ASP A 549 -10.35 8.40 44.34
N VAL A 550 -10.58 7.18 44.86
CA VAL A 550 -9.86 6.64 46.02
C VAL A 550 -9.80 5.10 46.00
N CYS A 551 -8.67 4.53 45.58
CA CYS A 551 -8.43 3.09 45.71
C CYS A 551 -8.10 2.67 47.16
N SER A 552 -9.01 1.94 47.82
CA SER A 552 -8.94 1.62 49.27
C SER A 552 -8.41 0.22 49.62
N THR A 553 -8.04 -0.62 48.66
CA THR A 553 -7.59 -2.00 48.91
C THR A 553 -6.08 -2.16 48.74
N CYS A 554 -5.42 -2.76 49.73
CA CYS A 554 -3.97 -2.91 49.73
C CYS A 554 -3.62 -4.29 49.05
N PHE A 555 -2.76 -4.23 48.03
CA PHE A 555 -2.65 -5.15 46.87
C PHE A 555 -2.30 -6.62 47.16
N SER A 556 -2.76 -7.56 46.31
CA SER A 556 -2.44 -9.00 46.36
C SER A 556 -1.23 -9.42 45.49
N GLN A 557 -0.84 -8.60 44.51
CA GLN A 557 0.34 -8.76 43.65
C GLN A 557 1.30 -7.58 43.87
N GLN A 558 2.62 -7.82 43.71
CA GLN A 558 3.65 -6.78 43.91
C GLN A 558 3.77 -5.90 42.66
N PRO A 559 3.60 -4.57 42.75
CA PRO A 559 3.78 -3.66 41.62
C PRO A 559 5.24 -3.57 41.15
N PRO A 560 5.50 -3.10 39.91
CA PRO A 560 6.84 -2.84 39.40
C PRO A 560 7.61 -1.85 40.28
N ILE A 561 8.89 -2.12 40.50
CA ILE A 561 9.76 -1.26 41.31
C ILE A 561 10.32 -0.13 40.44
N LEU A 562 9.91 1.11 40.72
CA LEU A 562 10.59 2.30 40.24
C LEU A 562 11.79 2.59 41.12
N SER A 563 12.96 2.69 40.49
CA SER A 563 14.20 3.03 41.18
C SER A 563 14.32 4.55 41.34
N GLU A 564 15.08 4.99 42.33
CA GLU A 564 15.34 6.42 42.52
C GLU A 564 16.10 7.02 41.34
N ASP A 565 15.79 8.27 41.01
CA ASP A 565 16.36 9.04 39.90
C ASP A 565 16.19 8.33 38.55
N THR A 566 15.08 7.61 38.39
CA THR A 566 14.70 6.97 37.13
C THR A 566 13.38 7.50 36.62
N GLU A 567 13.23 7.42 35.30
CA GLU A 567 11.99 7.72 34.59
C GLU A 567 11.46 6.45 33.95
N THR A 568 10.15 6.28 33.98
CA THR A 568 9.44 5.31 33.16
C THR A 568 8.53 6.05 32.18
N ILE A 569 8.30 5.45 31.02
CA ILE A 569 7.38 5.98 30.01
C ILE A 569 6.31 4.91 29.82
N CYS A 570 5.06 5.25 30.10
CA CYS A 570 3.91 4.46 29.73
C CYS A 570 3.43 4.95 28.36
N SER A 571 3.47 4.07 27.38
CA SER A 571 3.22 4.43 25.98
C SER A 571 1.72 4.46 25.64
N HIS A 572 0.87 3.80 26.41
CA HIS A 572 -0.58 3.71 26.19
C HIS A 572 -1.39 3.67 27.50
N TYR A 573 -2.46 4.47 27.60
CA TYR A 573 -3.49 4.41 28.65
C TYR A 573 -4.88 4.84 28.14
N GLY A 574 -5.94 4.50 28.89
CA GLY A 574 -7.24 5.16 28.85
C GLY A 574 -8.38 4.35 28.21
N TYR A 575 -8.51 3.07 28.52
CA TYR A 575 -9.58 2.23 27.95
C TYR A 575 -10.87 2.17 28.77
N ASN A 576 -10.89 2.76 29.97
CA ASN A 576 -12.07 2.83 30.85
C ASN A 576 -11.94 3.98 31.86
N THR A 577 -13.07 4.50 32.38
CA THR A 577 -13.15 5.57 33.39
C THR A 577 -12.71 5.11 34.80
N THR A 578 -11.96 4.00 34.92
CA THR A 578 -11.61 3.39 36.22
C THR A 578 -10.22 2.74 36.20
N GLU A 579 -9.35 3.16 35.28
CA GLU A 579 -8.04 2.56 35.03
C GLU A 579 -6.97 3.17 35.96
N TRP A 580 -6.36 2.34 36.82
CA TRP A 580 -5.33 2.77 37.77
C TRP A 580 -3.98 2.16 37.48
N HIS A 581 -2.94 2.99 37.35
CA HIS A 581 -1.55 2.55 37.17
C HIS A 581 -0.77 2.65 38.48
N ILE A 582 -0.20 1.54 38.92
CA ILE A 582 0.42 1.42 40.25
C ILE A 582 1.90 1.06 40.14
N TYR A 583 2.74 1.84 40.83
CA TYR A 583 4.17 1.60 40.93
C TYR A 583 4.61 1.52 42.39
N GLN A 584 5.69 0.79 42.66
CA GLN A 584 6.29 0.67 43.97
C GLN A 584 7.65 1.37 43.99
N MET A 585 7.98 2.10 45.05
CA MET A 585 9.34 2.59 45.28
C MET A 585 9.74 2.48 46.76
N THR A 586 11.04 2.41 47.04
CA THR A 586 11.57 2.37 48.41
C THR A 586 12.78 3.29 48.49
N PRO A 587 12.71 4.41 49.24
CA PRO A 587 13.79 5.37 49.27
C PRO A 587 15.04 4.79 49.97
N THR A 588 16.22 5.13 49.47
CA THR A 588 17.52 4.78 50.04
C THR A 588 17.94 5.74 51.16
N GLN A 589 17.39 6.95 51.19
CA GLN A 589 17.64 7.97 52.21
C GLN A 589 16.39 8.81 52.51
N ASP A 590 16.36 9.47 53.68
CA ASP A 590 15.31 10.42 54.02
C ASP A 590 15.42 11.65 53.11
N GLY A 591 14.30 12.14 52.58
CA GLY A 591 14.33 13.26 51.66
C GLY A 591 12.99 13.64 51.08
N LEU A 592 13.04 14.51 50.08
CA LEU A 592 11.89 14.90 49.27
C LEU A 592 11.89 14.08 47.99
N LEU A 593 10.80 13.34 47.80
CA LEU A 593 10.50 12.62 46.57
C LEU A 593 9.74 13.53 45.62
N SER A 594 10.35 13.91 44.51
CA SER A 594 9.65 14.61 43.43
C SER A 594 9.17 13.60 42.40
N VAL A 595 7.86 13.59 42.17
CA VAL A 595 7.18 12.81 41.14
C VAL A 595 6.81 13.77 40.02
N VAL A 596 7.33 13.52 38.82
CA VAL A 596 7.17 14.36 37.64
C VAL A 596 6.28 13.64 36.63
N PHE A 597 5.28 14.35 36.12
CA PHE A 597 4.35 13.86 35.09
C PHE A 597 4.42 14.74 33.86
N ASN A 598 4.68 14.11 32.73
CA ASN A 598 4.58 14.75 31.42
C ASN A 598 3.82 13.79 30.51
N GLY A 599 2.61 14.14 30.08
CA GLY A 599 1.78 13.31 29.22
C GLY A 599 1.20 14.04 28.02
N ILE A 600 0.49 13.29 27.18
CA ILE A 600 -0.32 13.77 26.06
C ILE A 600 -1.69 13.11 26.25
N SER A 601 -2.78 13.88 26.33
CA SER A 601 -4.13 13.37 26.65
C SER A 601 -5.19 13.92 25.70
N ASN A 602 -6.20 13.12 25.35
CA ASN A 602 -7.35 13.57 24.56
C ASN A 602 -8.56 14.03 25.41
N VAL A 603 -8.39 14.16 26.73
CA VAL A 603 -9.51 14.32 27.69
C VAL A 603 -9.67 15.79 28.13
N THR A 604 -10.91 16.31 28.17
CA THR A 604 -11.20 17.73 28.48
C THR A 604 -11.86 17.97 29.85
N ASP A 605 -11.30 18.91 30.61
CA ASP A 605 -11.83 19.69 31.75
C ASP A 605 -12.40 18.99 33.01
N SER A 606 -13.05 17.81 32.98
CA SER A 606 -13.65 17.17 34.18
C SER A 606 -13.00 15.88 34.68
N ASP A 607 -12.22 15.19 33.84
CA ASP A 607 -11.73 13.82 34.11
C ASP A 607 -10.19 13.87 34.28
N LYS A 608 -9.74 14.67 35.25
CA LYS A 608 -8.31 14.94 35.48
C LYS A 608 -7.70 13.81 36.30
N THR A 609 -6.53 13.34 35.87
CA THR A 609 -5.77 12.28 36.53
C THR A 609 -5.53 12.57 38.01
N ASP A 610 -5.87 11.61 38.86
CA ASP A 610 -5.62 11.69 40.29
C ASP A 610 -4.32 10.99 40.70
N LEU A 611 -3.51 11.69 41.48
CA LEU A 611 -2.26 11.16 42.03
C LEU A 611 -2.41 10.89 43.53
N SER A 612 -2.33 9.62 43.88
CA SER A 612 -2.30 9.19 45.27
C SER A 612 -0.96 8.53 45.61
N ILE A 613 -0.36 8.94 46.73
CA ILE A 613 0.80 8.24 47.29
C ILE A 613 0.40 7.59 48.61
N ILE A 614 0.58 6.28 48.66
CA ILE A 614 0.19 5.45 49.78
C ILE A 614 1.45 4.87 50.43
N ASN A 615 1.70 5.24 51.69
CA ASN A 615 2.71 4.57 52.49
C ASN A 615 2.13 3.24 52.99
N TYR A 616 2.64 2.12 52.47
CA TYR A 616 2.13 0.79 52.77
C TYR A 616 3.10 0.03 53.67
N SER A 617 2.70 -0.22 54.92
CA SER A 617 3.32 -1.26 55.74
C SER A 617 2.50 -2.54 55.63
N MET A 618 3.16 -3.69 55.48
CA MET A 618 2.56 -5.04 55.39
C MET A 618 1.76 -5.47 56.64
N THR A 619 1.36 -4.54 57.51
CA THR A 619 0.68 -4.77 58.79
C THR A 619 -0.64 -3.99 58.97
N GLY A 620 -1.17 -3.37 57.91
CA GLY A 620 -2.61 -3.07 57.83
C GLY A 620 -3.09 -1.73 58.40
N SER A 621 -2.36 -0.64 58.16
CA SER A 621 -2.97 0.70 58.15
C SER A 621 -2.39 1.50 56.98
N CYS A 622 -3.21 1.70 55.95
CA CYS A 622 -2.89 2.50 54.77
C CYS A 622 -3.26 3.97 55.13
N THR A 623 -2.28 4.85 55.29
CA THR A 623 -2.48 6.31 55.47
C THR A 623 -2.25 6.98 54.13
N SER A 624 -3.31 7.45 53.49
CA SER A 624 -3.24 8.13 52.19
C SER A 624 -2.86 9.60 52.37
N GLN A 625 -1.94 10.08 51.54
CA GLN A 625 -1.92 11.49 51.13
C GLN A 625 -2.46 11.52 49.71
N VAL A 626 -3.69 12.03 49.57
CA VAL A 626 -4.37 12.18 48.29
C VAL A 626 -4.26 13.65 47.88
N ASP A 627 -3.83 13.90 46.65
CA ASP A 627 -3.85 15.22 46.02
C ASP A 627 -4.78 15.07 44.80
N THR A 628 -5.75 15.97 44.66
CA THR A 628 -7.10 15.59 44.14
C THR A 628 -7.45 16.11 42.75
N GLU A 629 -6.53 16.76 42.01
CA GLU A 629 -6.79 17.12 40.61
C GLU A 629 -5.46 17.38 39.85
N PHE A 630 -5.11 16.57 38.83
CA PHE A 630 -3.97 16.83 37.93
C PHE A 630 -4.29 16.69 36.46
N ASP A 631 -3.87 17.67 35.67
CA ASP A 631 -3.88 17.59 34.22
C ASP A 631 -2.54 17.03 33.75
N MET A 632 -2.58 15.95 32.96
CA MET A 632 -1.38 15.31 32.42
C MET A 632 -0.81 16.02 31.19
N GLU A 633 -1.52 16.99 30.61
CA GLU A 633 -1.07 17.76 29.42
C GLU A 633 -0.01 18.82 29.74
N GLU A 634 0.06 19.31 30.99
CA GLU A 634 1.08 20.27 31.44
C GLU A 634 2.15 19.58 32.29
N ASP A 635 3.43 19.82 31.98
CA ASP A 635 4.58 19.36 32.78
C ASP A 635 4.40 19.73 34.26
N SER A 636 4.12 18.73 35.10
CA SER A 636 3.79 18.94 36.51
C SER A 636 4.72 18.15 37.43
N THR A 637 5.05 18.74 38.59
CA THR A 637 5.94 18.10 39.58
C THR A 637 5.34 18.22 40.96
N LYS A 638 5.22 17.08 41.65
CA LYS A 638 4.73 16.99 43.03
C LYS A 638 5.77 16.41 43.96
N THR A 639 5.90 17.01 45.13
CA THR A 639 6.95 16.64 46.07
C THR A 639 6.36 16.11 47.38
N TYR A 640 6.79 14.91 47.76
CA TYR A 640 6.32 14.18 48.94
C TYR A 640 7.46 13.92 49.90
N CYS A 641 7.12 13.87 51.19
CA CYS A 641 8.06 13.56 52.24
C CYS A 641 8.18 12.05 52.44
N VAL A 642 9.38 11.51 52.25
CA VAL A 642 9.62 10.06 52.30
C VAL A 642 10.77 9.71 53.24
N LYS A 643 10.72 8.50 53.80
CA LYS A 643 11.74 7.97 54.72
C LYS A 643 12.49 6.79 54.12
N ALA A 644 13.77 6.72 54.43
CA ALA A 644 14.65 5.63 54.03
C ALA A 644 14.10 4.28 54.50
N GLY A 645 13.97 3.33 53.57
CA GLY A 645 13.56 1.96 53.84
C GLY A 645 12.07 1.73 54.06
N GLU A 646 11.22 2.76 53.98
CA GLU A 646 9.77 2.59 53.89
C GLU A 646 9.34 2.38 52.43
N THR A 647 8.33 1.56 52.19
CA THR A 647 7.82 1.29 50.84
C THR A 647 6.60 2.16 50.56
N TYR A 648 6.65 2.88 49.44
CA TYR A 648 5.56 3.74 48.98
C TYR A 648 5.00 3.18 47.67
N ALA A 649 3.67 3.20 47.55
CA ALA A 649 2.97 2.96 46.30
C ALA A 649 2.58 4.30 45.69
N ILE A 650 2.92 4.49 44.43
CA ILE A 650 2.51 5.62 43.60
C ILE A 650 1.35 5.10 42.75
N THR A 651 0.16 5.67 42.90
CA THR A 651 -1.03 5.27 42.15
C THR A 651 -1.51 6.44 41.33
N LEU A 652 -1.74 6.18 40.05
CA LEU A 652 -2.27 7.15 39.09
C LEU A 652 -3.64 6.67 38.67
N ASP A 653 -4.66 7.51 38.83
CA ASP A 653 -5.96 7.29 38.21
C ASP A 653 -5.94 7.94 36.83
N VAL A 654 -5.99 7.15 35.77
CA VAL A 654 -5.90 7.65 34.39
C VAL A 654 -7.28 7.57 33.76
N ASP A 655 -8.17 8.45 34.21
CA ASP A 655 -9.56 8.51 33.73
C ASP A 655 -9.66 8.75 32.23
N SER A 656 -10.61 8.06 31.62
CA SER A 656 -10.90 8.18 30.21
C SER A 656 -12.40 7.98 29.91
N PRO A 657 -13.06 8.97 29.29
CA PRO A 657 -14.43 8.80 28.80
C PRO A 657 -14.42 8.04 27.47
N GLY A 658 -14.58 6.71 27.52
CA GLY A 658 -14.90 5.88 26.36
C GLY A 658 -13.87 4.80 26.02
N VAL A 659 -14.10 4.13 24.89
CA VAL A 659 -13.24 3.06 24.34
C VAL A 659 -12.26 3.68 23.34
N GLY A 660 -10.96 3.61 23.62
CA GLY A 660 -9.91 4.09 22.72
C GLY A 660 -8.61 4.50 23.43
N TYR A 661 -7.53 4.67 22.66
CA TYR A 661 -6.26 5.22 23.16
C TYR A 661 -6.42 6.70 23.52
N ASN A 662 -6.19 7.06 24.78
CA ASN A 662 -6.34 8.44 25.24
C ASN A 662 -5.03 9.17 25.46
N GLY A 663 -3.89 8.47 25.51
CA GLY A 663 -2.62 9.15 25.71
C GLY A 663 -1.43 8.30 26.11
N SER A 664 -0.32 9.00 26.37
CA SER A 664 0.90 8.45 26.96
C SER A 664 1.41 9.35 28.09
N TYR A 665 2.20 8.81 29.01
CA TYR A 665 2.83 9.61 30.07
C TYR A 665 4.24 9.17 30.42
N ARG A 666 5.04 10.13 30.86
CA ARG A 666 6.35 9.94 31.48
C ARG A 666 6.24 10.21 32.96
N LEU A 667 6.64 9.23 33.76
CA LEU A 667 6.72 9.31 35.21
C LEU A 667 8.17 9.29 35.68
N GLY A 668 8.64 10.42 36.20
CA GLY A 668 9.98 10.55 36.80
C GLY A 668 9.91 10.57 38.32
N VAL A 669 10.82 9.85 38.99
CA VAL A 669 10.94 9.86 40.45
C VAL A 669 12.34 10.28 40.85
N TYR A 670 12.48 11.45 41.46
CA TYR A 670 13.77 12.01 41.88
C TYR A 670 13.83 12.24 43.38
N LEU A 671 14.96 11.90 43.99
CA LEU A 671 15.13 12.03 45.43
C LEU A 671 16.18 13.10 45.78
N ASP A 672 15.76 14.20 46.39
CA ASP A 672 16.68 15.22 46.90
C ASP A 672 17.12 14.90 48.34
N GLY A 673 18.34 14.38 48.48
CA GLY A 673 18.97 13.97 49.74
C GLY A 673 19.46 15.09 50.66
N GLY A 674 19.05 16.35 50.43
CA GLY A 674 19.55 17.51 51.16
C GLY A 674 18.56 18.25 52.05
N ASN A 675 17.26 17.96 51.97
CA ASN A 675 16.23 18.86 52.51
C ASN A 675 15.56 18.33 53.81
N PRO A 676 15.78 18.95 54.98
CA PRO A 676 15.25 18.48 56.27
C PRO A 676 13.76 18.83 56.50
N ALA A 677 12.98 19.07 55.45
CA ALA A 677 11.61 19.60 55.55
C ALA A 677 10.56 18.56 56.01
N CYS A 678 10.90 17.28 56.16
CA CYS A 678 9.94 16.22 56.53
C CYS A 678 9.72 16.05 58.04
N ALA A 679 9.85 17.14 58.81
CA ALA A 679 9.59 17.16 60.23
C ALA A 679 8.47 18.16 60.59
N THR A 680 7.32 17.58 60.97
CA THR A 680 6.21 18.11 61.81
C THR A 680 4.97 18.75 61.15
N THR A 681 3.82 18.38 61.71
CA THR A 681 2.42 18.52 61.29
C THR A 681 1.82 19.95 61.47
N PRO A 682 0.56 20.20 61.05
CA PRO A 682 0.16 21.21 60.06
C PRO A 682 -0.09 22.61 60.64
N THR A 683 0.06 23.69 59.85
CA THR A 683 -0.62 24.97 60.12
C THR A 683 -0.68 25.91 58.90
N THR A 684 -1.92 26.29 58.53
CA THR A 684 -2.39 27.55 57.92
C THR A 684 -1.43 28.43 57.11
N SER A 685 -1.78 28.58 55.82
CA SER A 685 -1.88 29.80 55.01
C SER A 685 -0.81 30.89 55.18
N THR A 686 -0.04 31.15 54.13
CA THR A 686 0.16 32.54 53.67
C THR A 686 0.52 32.57 52.17
N THR A 687 -0.42 33.07 51.37
CA THR A 687 -0.23 33.47 49.97
C THR A 687 0.93 34.44 49.87
N THR A 688 1.99 34.07 49.14
CA THR A 688 2.99 35.03 48.65
C THR A 688 2.92 35.02 47.13
N THR A 689 2.32 36.06 46.59
CA THR A 689 2.21 36.36 45.17
C THR A 689 3.62 36.58 44.61
N THR A 690 4.13 35.64 43.82
CA THR A 690 5.25 35.89 42.92
C THR A 690 4.72 35.86 41.50
N THR A 691 4.45 37.05 40.98
CA THR A 691 4.24 37.31 39.56
C THR A 691 5.47 36.85 38.78
N THR A 692 5.40 35.64 38.23
CA THR A 692 6.24 35.23 37.11
C THR A 692 5.38 35.39 35.87
N THR A 693 5.73 36.40 35.08
CA THR A 693 5.20 36.66 33.75
C THR A 693 5.35 35.42 32.90
N THR A 694 4.23 34.85 32.48
CA THR A 694 4.09 33.87 31.41
C THR A 694 4.94 34.35 30.21
N PRO A 695 5.84 33.52 29.66
CA PRO A 695 6.33 33.75 28.31
C PRO A 695 5.09 33.68 27.40
N ALA A 696 4.89 34.69 26.56
CA ALA A 696 3.85 34.67 25.56
C ALA A 696 3.99 33.41 24.69
N ALA A 697 2.85 32.78 24.37
CA ALA A 697 2.77 31.68 23.42
C ALA A 697 3.62 32.03 22.17
N PRO A 698 4.38 31.08 21.61
CA PRO A 698 5.11 31.34 20.37
C PRO A 698 4.09 31.71 19.30
N CYS A 699 4.22 32.91 18.75
CA CYS A 699 3.34 33.34 17.67
C CYS A 699 3.69 32.57 16.39
N GLY A 700 2.70 32.35 15.53
CA GLY A 700 2.84 31.58 14.28
C GLY A 700 2.05 30.27 14.28
N LEU A 701 2.28 29.46 13.24
CA LEU A 701 1.67 28.14 13.03
C LEU A 701 2.72 27.25 12.37
N PHE A 702 2.87 26.02 12.83
CA PHE A 702 3.58 24.98 12.07
C PHE A 702 2.73 23.72 12.10
N ASP A 703 2.53 23.12 10.93
CA ASP A 703 1.75 21.91 10.74
C ASP A 703 2.38 21.10 9.60
N ASP A 704 2.88 19.91 9.93
CA ASP A 704 3.43 18.92 8.99
C ASP A 704 2.37 17.93 8.51
N MET A 705 1.08 18.14 8.84
CA MET A 705 -0.08 17.35 8.43
C MET A 705 -0.16 15.93 9.00
N GLU A 706 0.79 15.52 9.84
CA GLU A 706 0.83 14.17 10.42
C GLU A 706 -0.06 14.02 11.67
N SER A 707 -0.54 15.13 12.24
CA SER A 707 -1.35 15.16 13.48
C SER A 707 -2.86 15.12 13.21
N GLY A 708 -3.28 14.63 12.04
CA GLY A 708 -4.67 14.58 11.61
C GLY A 708 -5.22 15.94 11.19
N VAL A 709 -6.56 16.09 11.16
CA VAL A 709 -7.25 17.28 10.62
C VAL A 709 -6.82 18.58 11.34
N GLY A 710 -6.41 18.47 12.61
CA GLY A 710 -5.82 19.58 13.37
C GLY A 710 -6.69 20.82 13.41
N GLY A 711 -6.08 21.99 13.18
CA GLY A 711 -6.76 23.28 13.10
C GLY A 711 -7.40 23.58 11.75
N TRP A 712 -7.48 22.63 10.82
CA TRP A 712 -8.00 22.86 9.48
C TRP A 712 -9.49 22.50 9.37
N SER A 713 -10.18 23.16 8.46
CA SER A 713 -11.58 22.90 8.12
C SER A 713 -11.75 23.08 6.63
N HIS A 714 -12.49 22.19 5.97
CA HIS A 714 -12.79 22.34 4.54
C HIS A 714 -14.29 22.53 4.30
N SER A 715 -14.62 23.24 3.22
CA SER A 715 -15.99 23.52 2.81
C SER A 715 -16.06 24.09 1.40
N GLY A 716 -17.20 23.94 0.74
CA GLY A 716 -17.47 24.58 -0.54
C GLY A 716 -18.47 23.82 -1.41
N ALA A 717 -18.57 24.22 -2.68
CA ALA A 717 -19.29 23.47 -3.69
C ALA A 717 -18.36 22.41 -4.31
N GLN A 718 -18.82 21.15 -4.35
CA GLN A 718 -18.00 20.00 -4.78
C GLN A 718 -16.71 19.88 -3.94
N ASP A 719 -16.84 19.98 -2.62
CA ASP A 719 -15.73 19.88 -1.69
C ASP A 719 -15.25 18.43 -1.58
N GLU A 720 -14.02 18.20 -2.02
CA GLU A 720 -13.32 16.91 -2.09
C GLU A 720 -11.96 16.99 -1.37
N TRP A 721 -11.74 18.04 -0.56
CA TRP A 721 -10.55 18.12 0.30
C TRP A 721 -10.46 16.95 1.27
N GLU A 722 -9.34 16.24 1.21
CA GLU A 722 -9.04 15.06 2.00
C GLU A 722 -7.63 15.17 2.61
N LEU A 723 -7.49 14.68 3.85
CA LEU A 723 -6.22 14.50 4.52
C LEU A 723 -5.86 13.01 4.51
N GLY A 724 -4.68 12.68 3.98
CA GLY A 724 -4.29 11.29 3.80
C GLY A 724 -3.05 11.11 2.95
N SER A 725 -2.72 9.86 2.65
CA SER A 725 -1.62 9.53 1.74
C SER A 725 -2.08 9.68 0.28
N PRO A 726 -1.46 10.58 -0.52
CA PRO A 726 -1.90 10.83 -1.89
C PRO A 726 -1.59 9.64 -2.80
N SER A 727 -2.52 9.23 -3.67
CA SER A 727 -2.25 8.25 -4.74
C SER A 727 -1.29 8.80 -5.81
N TRP A 728 -1.25 10.13 -5.96
CA TRP A 728 -0.35 10.82 -6.90
C TRP A 728 1.02 11.12 -6.25
N GLY A 729 1.85 10.09 -6.11
CA GLY A 729 3.20 10.19 -5.50
C GLY A 729 3.16 10.04 -3.99
N SER A 730 4.02 10.74 -3.24
CA SER A 730 4.00 10.77 -1.78
C SER A 730 3.65 12.16 -1.25
N ALA A 731 3.34 12.26 0.04
CA ALA A 731 3.41 13.51 0.81
C ALA A 731 4.83 14.11 0.71
N HIS A 732 4.98 15.40 1.01
CA HIS A 732 6.28 16.07 0.99
C HIS A 732 7.14 15.63 2.17
N SER A 733 6.56 15.62 3.37
CA SER A 733 7.14 15.04 4.57
C SER A 733 6.16 13.99 5.14
N GLY A 734 6.65 13.10 6.00
CA GLY A 734 5.79 12.07 6.62
C GLY A 734 5.00 11.20 5.62
N THR A 735 3.73 10.99 5.92
CA THR A 735 2.81 10.11 5.19
C THR A 735 1.53 10.79 4.73
N LEU A 736 1.15 11.93 5.32
CA LEU A 736 -0.12 12.61 5.13
C LEU A 736 0.09 13.97 4.46
N CYS A 737 -0.82 14.36 3.58
CA CYS A 737 -0.92 15.73 3.10
C CYS A 737 -2.38 16.05 2.77
N TRP A 738 -2.71 17.33 2.67
CA TRP A 738 -4.03 17.73 2.16
C TRP A 738 -4.04 17.71 0.63
N GLY A 739 -5.09 17.16 0.03
CA GLY A 739 -5.35 17.25 -1.40
C GLY A 739 -6.82 17.48 -1.69
N THR A 740 -7.14 18.17 -2.78
CA THR A 740 -8.53 18.38 -3.25
C THR A 740 -9.21 17.11 -3.76
N ASP A 741 -8.45 16.03 -3.97
CA ASP A 741 -8.91 14.65 -4.15
C ASP A 741 -7.63 13.79 -4.11
N LEU A 742 -7.43 13.00 -3.06
CA LEU A 742 -6.17 12.24 -2.91
C LEU A 742 -6.11 11.04 -3.85
N TYR A 743 -7.25 10.58 -4.39
CA TYR A 743 -7.39 9.32 -5.12
C TYR A 743 -7.91 9.52 -6.56
N GLY A 744 -8.17 10.76 -6.98
CA GLY A 744 -8.81 11.06 -8.24
C GLY A 744 -8.57 12.48 -8.78
N GLN A 745 -9.64 13.11 -9.24
CA GLN A 745 -9.61 14.41 -9.91
C GLN A 745 -10.76 15.28 -9.39
N TYR A 746 -10.46 16.55 -9.07
CA TYR A 746 -11.48 17.50 -8.61
C TYR A 746 -12.64 17.66 -9.59
N GLN A 747 -13.85 17.91 -9.09
CA GLN A 747 -15.03 18.12 -9.95
C GLN A 747 -15.00 19.41 -10.79
N ASN A 748 -15.75 19.40 -11.90
CA ASN A 748 -16.10 20.63 -12.61
C ASN A 748 -17.02 21.51 -11.74
N ASN A 749 -16.91 22.83 -11.87
CA ASN A 749 -17.61 23.83 -11.07
C ASN A 749 -17.30 23.74 -9.57
N ALA A 750 -16.13 23.24 -9.20
CA ALA A 750 -15.66 23.23 -7.83
C ALA A 750 -15.40 24.67 -7.36
N ASP A 751 -15.84 24.95 -6.14
CA ASP A 751 -15.49 26.14 -5.37
C ASP A 751 -15.32 25.69 -3.93
N GLU A 752 -14.18 25.07 -3.68
CA GLU A 752 -13.86 24.35 -2.45
C GLU A 752 -12.66 24.97 -1.75
N SER A 753 -12.64 24.88 -0.42
CA SER A 753 -11.65 25.59 0.36
C SER A 753 -11.23 24.86 1.61
N LEU A 754 -9.91 24.81 1.83
CA LEU A 754 -9.27 24.37 3.06
C LEU A 754 -8.81 25.60 3.86
N LYS A 755 -9.34 25.74 5.06
CA LYS A 755 -9.19 26.92 5.93
C LYS A 755 -8.53 26.53 7.26
N SER A 756 -7.51 27.29 7.66
CA SER A 756 -6.82 27.14 8.94
C SER A 756 -7.64 27.65 10.13
N GLN A 757 -7.16 27.36 11.33
CA GLN A 757 -7.58 28.02 12.56
C GLN A 757 -7.09 29.46 12.62
N SER A 758 -7.54 30.19 13.64
CA SER A 758 -7.07 31.56 13.90
C SER A 758 -5.61 31.56 14.33
N ILE A 759 -4.76 32.27 13.59
CA ILE A 759 -3.32 32.42 13.83
C ILE A 759 -3.05 33.79 14.45
N ASP A 760 -2.38 33.81 15.59
CA ASP A 760 -1.99 35.03 16.30
C ASP A 760 -0.71 35.63 15.71
N LEU A 761 -0.83 36.79 15.05
CA LEU A 761 0.29 37.61 14.55
C LEU A 761 0.42 38.93 15.32
N THR A 762 -0.16 39.04 16.52
CA THR A 762 -0.14 40.27 17.32
C THR A 762 1.26 40.71 17.74
N SER A 763 2.17 39.76 17.90
CA SER A 763 3.59 39.98 18.26
C SER A 763 4.56 39.81 17.08
N ALA A 764 4.05 39.51 15.86
CA ALA A 764 4.87 39.25 14.69
C ALA A 764 5.49 40.53 14.10
N THR A 765 6.79 40.49 13.79
CA THR A 765 7.53 41.65 13.23
C THR A 765 7.70 41.56 11.71
N SER A 766 7.73 40.35 11.15
CA SER A 766 7.84 40.09 9.72
C SER A 766 7.15 38.77 9.35
N PRO A 767 5.81 38.69 9.49
CA PRO A 767 5.11 37.44 9.28
C PRO A 767 5.13 37.00 7.82
N ALA A 768 5.35 35.71 7.59
CA ALA A 768 5.35 35.09 6.28
C ALA A 768 4.78 33.67 6.35
N LEU A 769 3.94 33.33 5.39
CA LEU A 769 3.44 31.98 5.15
C LEU A 769 4.43 31.25 4.23
N ARG A 770 4.79 30.02 4.60
CA ARG A 770 5.55 29.07 3.80
C ARG A 770 4.82 27.74 3.80
N TYR A 771 4.74 27.09 2.66
CA TYR A 771 4.10 25.79 2.51
C TYR A 771 4.68 25.08 1.31
N TYR A 772 4.64 23.76 1.31
CA TYR A 772 4.95 22.96 0.12
C TYR A 772 3.67 22.68 -0.64
N THR A 773 3.76 22.76 -1.96
CA THR A 773 2.64 22.43 -2.84
C THR A 773 3.10 21.73 -4.12
N LYS A 774 2.27 20.81 -4.60
CA LYS A 774 2.27 20.28 -5.96
C LYS A 774 0.83 20.38 -6.48
N TYR A 775 0.66 20.54 -7.78
CA TYR A 775 -0.68 20.74 -8.35
C TYR A 775 -0.74 20.35 -9.82
N ARG A 776 -1.94 19.99 -10.27
CA ARG A 776 -2.26 19.83 -11.68
C ARG A 776 -3.66 20.36 -11.91
N LEU A 777 -3.74 21.55 -12.49
CA LEU A 777 -4.95 22.30 -12.81
C LEU A 777 -5.06 22.51 -14.32
N GLU A 778 -6.24 22.87 -14.83
CA GLU A 778 -6.34 23.38 -16.19
C GLU A 778 -5.62 24.72 -16.33
N ASP A 779 -4.71 24.81 -17.30
CA ASP A 779 -3.80 25.94 -17.45
C ASP A 779 -4.53 27.18 -17.98
N GLY A 780 -4.76 28.15 -17.10
CA GLY A 780 -5.39 29.43 -17.43
C GLY A 780 -6.90 29.50 -17.22
N ASP A 781 -7.55 28.37 -16.91
CA ASP A 781 -8.99 28.27 -16.67
C ASP A 781 -9.29 27.97 -15.19
N ASP A 782 -8.57 27.02 -14.58
CA ASP A 782 -8.74 26.64 -13.17
C ASP A 782 -7.66 27.25 -12.28
N PHE A 783 -8.07 27.71 -11.09
CA PHE A 783 -7.19 28.46 -10.19
C PHE A 783 -7.26 27.96 -8.75
N ALA A 784 -6.08 27.81 -8.15
CA ALA A 784 -5.88 27.68 -6.72
C ALA A 784 -5.48 29.03 -6.12
N TYR A 785 -6.30 29.56 -5.21
CA TYR A 785 -6.08 30.82 -4.53
C TYR A 785 -5.56 30.61 -3.11
N ILE A 786 -4.54 31.38 -2.73
CA ILE A 786 -4.05 31.46 -1.35
C ILE A 786 -4.51 32.78 -0.79
N GLU A 787 -5.27 32.72 0.29
CA GLU A 787 -6.01 33.87 0.80
C GLU A 787 -5.82 34.03 2.30
N ALA A 788 -5.96 35.27 2.78
CA ALA A 788 -5.96 35.58 4.21
C ALA A 788 -7.17 36.42 4.61
N SER A 789 -7.59 36.28 5.86
CA SER A 789 -8.71 37.03 6.43
C SER A 789 -8.48 37.39 7.89
N THR A 790 -8.88 38.59 8.31
CA THR A 790 -8.88 39.00 9.72
C THR A 790 -10.19 38.68 10.45
N ASN A 791 -11.22 38.24 9.72
CA ASN A 791 -12.56 38.00 10.27
C ASN A 791 -13.17 36.66 9.85
N GLY A 792 -12.50 35.89 8.99
CA GLY A 792 -12.95 34.60 8.47
C GLY A 792 -14.11 34.69 7.45
N ILE A 793 -14.50 35.89 7.03
CA ILE A 793 -15.64 36.16 6.14
C ILE A 793 -15.19 36.85 4.85
N SER A 794 -14.38 37.90 4.96
CA SER A 794 -13.82 38.64 3.82
C SER A 794 -12.37 38.23 3.62
N TRP A 795 -12.04 37.80 2.40
CA TRP A 795 -10.76 37.19 2.07
C TRP A 795 -10.01 38.04 1.05
N ASP A 796 -8.74 38.30 1.34
CA ASP A 796 -7.81 38.93 0.40
C ASP A 796 -6.97 37.85 -0.28
N THR A 797 -6.94 37.84 -1.61
CA THR A 797 -6.09 36.93 -2.37
C THR A 797 -4.64 37.39 -2.32
N LEU A 798 -3.77 36.53 -1.77
CA LEU A 798 -2.34 36.77 -1.63
C LEU A 798 -1.52 36.17 -2.77
N ASP A 799 -1.96 35.03 -3.32
CA ASP A 799 -1.34 34.35 -4.45
C ASP A 799 -2.41 33.59 -5.25
N ALA A 800 -2.13 33.33 -6.53
CA ALA A 800 -2.99 32.59 -7.44
C ALA A 800 -2.15 31.67 -8.32
N ILE A 801 -2.53 30.39 -8.36
CA ILE A 801 -1.81 29.29 -9.01
C ILE A 801 -2.70 28.68 -10.09
N THR A 802 -2.12 28.37 -11.25
CA THR A 802 -2.78 27.64 -12.36
C THR A 802 -1.74 26.80 -13.10
N GLY A 803 -2.17 25.89 -13.97
CA GLY A 803 -1.30 24.99 -14.73
C GLY A 803 -0.82 23.79 -13.92
N ALA A 804 0.42 23.33 -14.15
CA ALA A 804 0.90 22.08 -13.57
C ALA A 804 2.32 22.17 -12.97
N GLN A 805 2.48 21.55 -11.81
CA GLN A 805 3.75 21.35 -11.11
C GLN A 805 3.74 19.98 -10.42
N ASN A 806 4.41 19.00 -11.03
CA ASN A 806 4.36 17.60 -10.59
C ASN A 806 5.25 17.30 -9.37
N SER A 807 6.22 18.17 -9.05
CA SER A 807 7.09 18.03 -7.89
C SER A 807 6.68 19.00 -6.79
N TRP A 808 6.78 18.57 -5.54
CA TRP A 808 6.65 19.45 -4.39
C TRP A 808 7.65 20.61 -4.50
N SER A 809 7.15 21.83 -4.36
CA SER A 809 7.98 23.03 -4.26
C SER A 809 7.49 23.91 -3.13
N GLN A 810 8.41 24.45 -2.36
CA GLN A 810 8.09 25.43 -1.34
C GLN A 810 7.65 26.74 -1.99
N ARG A 811 6.54 27.32 -1.50
CA ARG A 811 6.12 28.68 -1.77
C ARG A 811 6.22 29.54 -0.53
N SER A 812 6.39 30.84 -0.72
CA SER A 812 6.42 31.81 0.37
C SER A 812 5.64 33.06 0.00
N VAL A 813 4.75 33.46 0.90
CA VAL A 813 3.83 34.60 0.73
C VAL A 813 3.98 35.54 1.92
N SER A 814 4.08 36.84 1.67
CA SER A 814 4.22 37.85 2.73
C SER A 814 2.89 38.09 3.43
N LEU A 815 2.91 38.09 4.77
CA LEU A 815 1.76 38.45 5.60
C LEU A 815 1.96 39.81 6.29
N ALA A 816 2.90 40.63 5.81
CA ALA A 816 3.24 41.91 6.44
C ALA A 816 2.04 42.87 6.61
N GLY A 817 1.00 42.76 5.78
CA GLY A 817 -0.24 43.53 5.91
C GLY A 817 -1.12 43.15 7.11
N TYR A 818 -0.83 42.03 7.76
CA TYR A 818 -1.62 41.46 8.86
C TYR A 818 -0.91 41.50 10.22
N GLN A 819 0.22 42.20 10.29
CA GLN A 819 0.94 42.43 11.56
C GLN A 819 -0.01 43.02 12.62
N GLY A 820 0.08 42.52 13.85
CA GLY A 820 -0.74 43.03 14.95
C GLY A 820 -2.16 42.48 15.00
N SER A 821 -2.52 41.51 14.14
CA SER A 821 -3.88 40.95 14.03
C SER A 821 -3.90 39.43 14.18
N ASN A 822 -5.06 38.88 14.53
CA ASN A 822 -5.33 37.46 14.34
C ASN A 822 -5.86 37.23 12.92
N ILE A 823 -5.38 36.20 12.24
CA ILE A 823 -5.77 35.90 10.85
C ILE A 823 -6.13 34.45 10.62
N TYR A 824 -6.81 34.18 9.52
CA TYR A 824 -7.03 32.85 8.96
C TYR A 824 -6.35 32.77 7.60
N ILE A 825 -5.82 31.60 7.25
CA ILE A 825 -5.33 31.29 5.91
C ILE A 825 -6.30 30.32 5.24
N ARG A 826 -6.49 30.47 3.93
CA ARG A 826 -7.33 29.58 3.12
C ARG A 826 -6.68 29.25 1.79
N PHE A 827 -6.68 27.97 1.45
CA PHE A 827 -6.37 27.44 0.12
C PHE A 827 -7.71 27.13 -0.57
N ARG A 828 -8.00 27.75 -1.71
CA ARG A 828 -9.28 27.58 -2.41
C ARG A 828 -9.06 27.15 -3.84
N LEU A 829 -9.64 26.01 -4.25
CA LEU A 829 -9.70 25.61 -5.66
C LEU A 829 -10.99 26.16 -6.28
N ASN A 830 -10.86 26.73 -7.47
CA ASN A 830 -12.00 27.13 -8.28
C ASN A 830 -11.83 26.61 -9.70
N SER A 831 -12.78 25.78 -10.16
CA SER A 831 -12.77 25.20 -11.50
C SER A 831 -13.94 25.64 -12.37
N ASP A 832 -13.73 25.58 -13.68
CA ASP A 832 -14.75 25.86 -14.69
C ASP A 832 -15.68 24.65 -14.95
N GLU A 833 -16.53 24.73 -15.97
CA GLU A 833 -17.49 23.66 -16.27
C GLU A 833 -16.87 22.46 -17.04
N ASN A 834 -15.57 22.48 -17.33
CA ASN A 834 -14.85 21.54 -18.18
C ASN A 834 -13.56 21.01 -17.52
N ILE A 835 -13.00 19.95 -18.12
CA ILE A 835 -11.63 19.42 -17.91
C ILE A 835 -11.16 19.33 -16.44
N ARG A 836 -11.41 18.18 -15.83
CA ARG A 836 -10.87 17.82 -14.50
C ARG A 836 -9.40 17.41 -14.54
N ARG A 837 -8.67 17.73 -13.47
CA ARG A 837 -7.25 17.36 -13.26
C ARG A 837 -7.03 16.90 -11.81
N LEU A 838 -5.79 16.62 -11.42
CA LEU A 838 -5.48 16.03 -10.10
C LEU A 838 -5.63 17.04 -8.95
N GLY A 839 -5.70 18.34 -9.23
CA GLY A 839 -6.02 19.34 -8.21
C GLY A 839 -4.82 19.89 -7.46
N LEU A 840 -5.05 20.35 -6.24
CA LEU A 840 -4.08 21.05 -5.40
C LEU A 840 -3.72 20.20 -4.18
N TYR A 841 -2.43 20.06 -3.91
CA TYR A 841 -1.91 19.37 -2.72
C TYR A 841 -1.07 20.32 -1.87
N ILE A 842 -1.22 20.27 -0.55
CA ILE A 842 -0.58 21.16 0.43
C ILE A 842 0.04 20.34 1.57
N ASP A 843 1.25 20.71 1.95
CA ASP A 843 2.00 20.05 3.02
C ASP A 843 2.99 21.03 3.69
N ASP A 844 3.49 20.69 4.89
CA ASP A 844 4.49 21.44 5.66
C ASP A 844 4.18 22.96 5.75
N VAL A 845 3.02 23.29 6.31
CA VAL A 845 2.56 24.69 6.44
C VAL A 845 3.21 25.35 7.65
N ASN A 846 3.91 26.45 7.40
CA ASN A 846 4.63 27.22 8.41
C ASN A 846 4.36 28.72 8.27
N ILE A 847 3.92 29.36 9.35
CA ILE A 847 3.82 30.81 9.48
C ILE A 847 4.85 31.26 10.52
N SER A 848 5.92 31.88 10.03
CA SER A 848 6.96 32.46 10.89
C SER A 848 6.58 33.89 11.29
N CYS A 849 6.82 34.28 12.53
CA CYS A 849 6.56 35.64 13.01
C CYS A 849 7.61 36.71 12.69
N GLY A 850 8.83 36.30 12.30
CA GLY A 850 9.92 37.21 11.95
C GLY A 850 10.78 37.67 13.12
#